data_AF-A0AAW5QMU4-F1
#
_entry.id   AF-A0AAW5QMU4-F1
#
_cell.length_a   1.000
_cell.length_b   1.000
_cell.length_c   1.000
_cell.angle_alpha   90.00
_cell.angle_beta   90.00
_cell.angle_gamma   90.00
#
_symmetry.space_group_name_H-M   'P 1'
#
loop_
_entity.id
_entity.type
_entity.pdbx_description
1 polymer ?
#
loop_
_entity_poly.entity_id
_entity_poly.type
_entity_poly.pdbx_seq_one_letter_code
_entity_poly.pdbx_strand_id
1 'polypeptide(L)'
;MGLDADVVTESVRRLVATAQNGLEVLRFGGLEPGRSSSPYQVVERTSMYRLRRYFPESDTASTGIPVVLVPPMMVSAEVYDVTRDAGAVGSLHEAGLDPWVVDFGSPDQEEGGWKRTLTDHILALDEVVDCVRAYTGRDVHLGGYSQGGMFCYQVAAYRRSRGIASLITFGSPVDTLAALPFGIPEIVATHSADFLADHVFNRLAITGWMARTGFQLLDPVKTLRSRIDFLLQLHDREALLPREPQRRFLDTEGWVAWSGPAVAEVLRQFIAHNRMVSGGFVINDRAVSLAEITCPVLAVVGEVDDIGQPLAVRGIRKAAPRAEVYEYTLRAGHFGLVVGSVAGQQTWPSVGEWVQWREGVGDRPVGIAPMAVPNPTDEGTGVSVASRITHTAATLADVGTDLGKGLAGIAVGAVRGARDLTGEAARALPRLARLGQIQPRTRISVGGLLAEIGRKSPKRECFIFEDRVYTFEAVNRRIDNVVLGLADNGIRPAMHVGILMDVRPSAMAAVAAISRLGAVSALIPPGPDIAEAVRLGGVEKIVADPENLDAAVATGLPVLVLGGGDVRDLDVEPGADVVDLERLDISSVQLPGWYVPDPGLARELAFILFSGGGDTLAVRRVTNYRWALSAFGTATAASLGRGDTMYCLAPLHHSSGLLVSFGGALAGGARIALSRGLNPSLFSDEVHRYGVTVVTYTWSMMREVLDSPSLHIDAIHPIRLFIGSGMPPGLWRRTLDRFEPARVLEFYASTEGNVVLANVSGSKIGSKGRPLPGSADVRLAAYDAGVGRLVEDERGFVREAQVGEVGLLLGRPGPAASAITGVMRGVFEPGDVWVPTDNLFRRDDDGDYWLLDSRGTVIPTFHGPVFTQSVADVLEAIPRVDLAVAYGISVGGRDIAVAGCSLRGNRAPTAAEITAAFDSVPADERPDLVHVVPDIPLGPSYRPSADRLRAQGLPVPTVRTWYLNPDTGTYKRFTKAVATAWKAGTAGSPAGAR
;
A
#
# COMPACT_ATOMS: atom_id res chain seq x y z
N MET A 1 26.52 12.67 78.61
CA MET A 1 25.67 12.05 77.59
C MET A 1 24.25 12.56 77.81
N GLY A 2 23.92 13.71 77.22
CA GLY A 2 22.54 14.18 77.14
C GLY A 2 21.90 13.51 75.93
N LEU A 3 20.84 12.75 76.14
CA LEU A 3 19.96 12.31 75.06
C LEU A 3 19.04 13.50 74.76
N ASP A 4 19.14 14.05 73.55
CA ASP A 4 18.34 15.18 73.08
C ASP A 4 16.84 14.87 73.19
N ALA A 5 16.15 15.60 74.08
CA ALA A 5 14.70 15.52 74.24
C ALA A 5 13.95 15.92 72.95
N ASP A 6 14.57 16.70 72.09
CA ASP A 6 14.00 17.13 70.81
C ASP A 6 13.85 15.95 69.82
N VAL A 7 14.80 15.02 69.79
CA VAL A 7 14.76 13.83 68.91
C VAL A 7 13.62 12.87 69.30
N VAL A 8 13.37 12.73 70.61
CA VAL A 8 12.27 11.89 71.13
C VAL A 8 10.90 12.54 70.84
N THR A 9 10.81 13.86 70.99
CA THR A 9 9.57 14.61 70.75
C THR A 9 9.20 14.64 69.26
N GLU A 10 10.19 14.78 68.38
CA GLU A 10 10.02 14.70 66.93
C GLU A 10 9.59 13.29 66.48
N SER A 11 10.20 12.25 67.04
CA SER A 11 9.86 10.85 66.75
C SER A 11 8.41 10.50 67.14
N VAL A 12 7.95 10.99 68.30
CA VAL A 12 6.57 10.79 68.77
C VAL A 12 5.56 11.58 67.93
N ARG A 13 5.87 12.83 67.54
CA ARG A 13 5.03 13.61 66.60
C ARG A 13 4.90 12.93 65.25
N ARG A 14 6.01 12.37 64.72
CA ARG A 14 6.05 11.63 63.46
C ARG A 14 5.16 10.39 63.49
N LEU A 15 5.17 9.65 64.59
CA LEU A 15 4.34 8.46 64.82
C LEU A 15 2.84 8.80 64.90
N VAL A 16 2.48 9.86 65.61
CA VAL A 16 1.08 10.33 65.71
C VAL A 16 0.57 10.85 64.37
N ALA A 17 1.38 11.65 63.65
CA ALA A 17 1.03 12.14 62.32
C ALA A 17 0.84 11.00 61.30
N THR A 18 1.72 9.98 61.34
CA THR A 18 1.60 8.77 60.51
C THR A 18 0.30 8.01 60.80
N ALA A 19 -0.07 7.86 62.08
CA ALA A 19 -1.30 7.17 62.47
C ALA A 19 -2.57 7.94 62.08
N GLN A 20 -2.55 9.28 62.22
CA GLN A 20 -3.67 10.14 61.83
C GLN A 20 -3.87 10.18 60.31
N ASN A 21 -2.81 10.46 59.56
CA ASN A 21 -2.84 10.45 58.09
C ASN A 21 -3.15 9.04 57.57
N GLY A 22 -2.66 7.99 58.22
CA GLY A 22 -2.94 6.58 57.88
C GLY A 22 -4.40 6.20 58.08
N LEU A 23 -5.04 6.68 59.15
CA LEU A 23 -6.47 6.47 59.41
C LEU A 23 -7.35 7.23 58.42
N GLU A 24 -6.94 8.44 58.01
CA GLU A 24 -7.61 9.24 56.97
C GLU A 24 -7.54 8.52 55.60
N VAL A 25 -6.34 8.05 55.20
CA VAL A 25 -6.15 7.28 53.96
C VAL A 25 -6.95 5.97 53.98
N LEU A 26 -7.00 5.26 55.10
CA LEU A 26 -7.81 4.03 55.27
C LEU A 26 -9.32 4.28 55.17
N ARG A 27 -9.78 5.46 55.59
CA ARG A 27 -11.20 5.81 55.66
C ARG A 27 -11.72 6.46 54.37
N PHE A 28 -10.90 7.25 53.70
CA PHE A 28 -11.30 8.09 52.56
C PHE A 28 -10.57 7.72 51.25
N GLY A 29 -9.66 6.73 51.28
CA GLY A 29 -8.85 6.33 50.12
C GLY A 29 -7.70 7.29 49.78
N GLY A 30 -7.51 8.35 50.57
CA GLY A 30 -6.47 9.37 50.42
C GLY A 30 -6.58 10.49 51.48
N LEU A 31 -5.67 11.46 51.44
CA LEU A 31 -5.80 12.73 52.17
C LEU A 31 -6.85 13.60 51.45
N GLU A 32 -7.65 14.39 52.16
CA GLU A 32 -8.56 15.36 51.52
C GLU A 32 -7.80 16.64 51.13
N PRO A 33 -7.56 16.92 49.83
CA PRO A 33 -7.17 18.24 49.40
C PRO A 33 -8.44 19.10 49.32
N GLY A 34 -8.40 20.34 49.79
CA GLY A 34 -9.42 21.33 49.45
C GLY A 34 -9.40 21.58 47.93
N ARG A 35 -10.08 20.73 47.16
CA ARG A 35 -10.02 20.72 45.70
C ARG A 35 -10.90 21.86 45.17
N SER A 36 -10.30 22.97 44.76
CA SER A 36 -11.01 23.95 43.92
C SER A 36 -10.73 23.62 42.46
N SER A 37 -11.65 22.89 41.80
CA SER A 37 -11.62 22.75 40.33
C SER A 37 -11.73 24.14 39.68
N SER A 38 -11.12 24.30 38.52
CA SER A 38 -11.25 25.55 37.76
C SER A 38 -12.71 25.74 37.31
N PRO A 39 -13.27 26.97 37.35
CA PRO A 39 -14.64 27.22 36.92
C PRO A 39 -14.77 26.98 35.41
N TYR A 40 -15.81 26.26 34.99
CA TYR A 40 -16.11 26.02 33.58
C TYR A 40 -17.61 26.05 33.30
N GLN A 41 -17.95 26.32 32.04
CA GLN A 41 -19.29 26.18 31.47
C GLN A 41 -19.29 25.08 30.42
N VAL A 42 -20.33 24.25 30.40
CA VAL A 42 -20.57 23.32 29.29
C VAL A 42 -21.30 24.08 28.20
N VAL A 43 -20.61 24.35 27.09
CA VAL A 43 -21.15 25.11 25.95
C VAL A 43 -21.97 24.22 25.04
N GLU A 44 -21.55 22.96 24.88
CA GLU A 44 -22.26 21.97 24.08
C GLU A 44 -22.26 20.61 24.75
N ARG A 45 -23.36 19.87 24.58
CA ARG A 45 -23.52 18.51 25.08
C ARG A 45 -24.18 17.65 24.01
N THR A 46 -23.48 16.63 23.57
CA THR A 46 -23.97 15.60 22.66
C THR A 46 -24.01 14.24 23.37
N SER A 47 -24.45 13.20 22.66
CA SER A 47 -24.31 11.81 23.14
C SER A 47 -22.85 11.33 23.13
N MET A 48 -21.92 12.08 22.50
CA MET A 48 -20.53 11.67 22.33
C MET A 48 -19.57 12.46 23.22
N TYR A 49 -19.83 13.76 23.45
CA TYR A 49 -18.96 14.62 24.25
C TYR A 49 -19.71 15.73 24.99
N ARG A 50 -19.03 16.31 25.99
CA ARG A 50 -19.34 17.60 26.63
C ARG A 50 -18.18 18.54 26.33
N LEU A 51 -18.47 19.72 25.78
CA LEU A 51 -17.46 20.72 25.49
C LEU A 51 -17.42 21.76 26.62
N ARG A 52 -16.34 21.76 27.39
CA ARG A 52 -16.14 22.62 28.55
C ARG A 52 -15.31 23.84 28.17
N ARG A 53 -15.83 25.05 28.36
CA ARG A 53 -15.08 26.30 28.28
C ARG A 53 -14.71 26.75 29.69
N TYR A 54 -13.43 26.94 29.95
CA TYR A 54 -12.94 27.34 31.28
C TYR A 54 -12.88 28.86 31.42
N PHE A 55 -13.10 29.36 32.63
CA PHE A 55 -13.09 30.79 32.99
C PHE A 55 -14.05 31.70 32.17
N PRO A 56 -15.33 31.31 31.96
CA PRO A 56 -16.27 32.04 31.10
C PRO A 56 -16.65 33.44 31.61
N GLU A 57 -16.47 33.71 32.91
CA GLU A 57 -16.86 34.97 33.57
C GLU A 57 -15.76 36.04 33.59
N SER A 58 -14.58 35.73 33.06
CA SER A 58 -13.45 36.68 33.03
C SER A 58 -13.64 37.75 31.94
N ASP A 59 -13.18 39.00 32.15
CA ASP A 59 -13.29 40.10 31.16
C ASP A 59 -12.57 39.80 29.82
N THR A 60 -11.72 38.77 29.77
CA THR A 60 -11.11 38.22 28.55
C THR A 60 -12.07 37.35 27.72
N ALA A 61 -13.26 37.02 28.23
CA ALA A 61 -14.19 36.03 27.69
C ALA A 61 -14.88 36.38 26.35
N SER A 62 -14.57 37.52 25.72
CA SER A 62 -15.13 37.86 24.40
C SER A 62 -14.17 37.79 23.22
N THR A 63 -12.85 37.59 23.39
CA THR A 63 -11.88 37.68 22.27
C THR A 63 -10.58 36.85 22.36
N GLY A 64 -10.41 35.96 23.34
CA GLY A 64 -9.19 35.15 23.51
C GLY A 64 -8.95 34.14 22.37
N ILE A 65 -7.68 33.73 22.17
CA ILE A 65 -7.30 32.72 21.18
C ILE A 65 -7.73 31.32 21.68
N PRO A 66 -8.59 30.58 20.95
CA PRO A 66 -9.14 29.31 21.42
C PRO A 66 -8.12 28.17 21.36
N VAL A 67 -7.89 27.53 22.50
CA VAL A 67 -7.08 26.31 22.62
C VAL A 67 -7.96 25.16 23.10
N VAL A 68 -8.20 24.17 22.24
CA VAL A 68 -9.02 22.98 22.57
C VAL A 68 -8.11 21.83 22.97
N LEU A 69 -8.32 21.29 24.17
CA LEU A 69 -7.57 20.18 24.75
C LEU A 69 -8.37 18.87 24.66
N VAL A 70 -7.73 17.83 24.11
CA VAL A 70 -8.33 16.54 23.79
C VAL A 70 -7.66 15.43 24.61
N PRO A 71 -8.39 14.81 25.56
CA PRO A 71 -7.84 13.73 26.38
C PRO A 71 -7.79 12.41 25.61
N PRO A 72 -6.95 11.45 26.04
CA PRO A 72 -7.00 10.08 25.51
C PRO A 72 -8.21 9.32 26.06
N MET A 73 -8.65 8.27 25.37
CA MET A 73 -9.87 7.50 25.73
C MET A 73 -9.81 6.85 27.12
N MET A 74 -8.61 6.59 27.64
CA MET A 74 -8.40 5.92 28.92
C MET A 74 -8.41 6.86 30.10
N VAL A 75 -8.30 8.16 29.85
CA VAL A 75 -8.01 9.14 30.90
C VAL A 75 -9.14 10.16 30.95
N SER A 76 -9.58 10.48 32.16
CA SER A 76 -10.58 11.51 32.38
C SER A 76 -10.10 12.88 31.89
N ALA A 77 -11.03 13.70 31.38
CA ALA A 77 -10.78 15.09 30.98
C ALA A 77 -10.15 15.95 32.11
N GLU A 78 -10.34 15.52 33.36
CA GLU A 78 -9.71 16.11 34.55
C GLU A 78 -8.17 16.10 34.51
N VAL A 79 -7.54 15.34 33.59
CA VAL A 79 -6.08 15.37 33.37
C VAL A 79 -5.55 16.79 33.08
N TYR A 80 -6.39 17.67 32.52
CA TYR A 80 -6.03 19.06 32.22
C TYR A 80 -6.28 20.03 33.39
N ASP A 81 -6.92 19.59 34.47
CA ASP A 81 -7.29 20.40 35.64
C ASP A 81 -7.01 19.66 36.97
N VAL A 82 -5.95 18.84 37.01
CA VAL A 82 -5.56 18.08 38.22
C VAL A 82 -5.19 19.02 39.38
N THR A 83 -4.56 20.15 39.08
CA THR A 83 -4.24 21.23 40.02
C THR A 83 -4.63 22.57 39.39
N ARG A 84 -5.38 23.42 40.09
CA ARG A 84 -5.88 24.70 39.54
C ARG A 84 -4.77 25.62 39.05
N ASP A 85 -3.78 25.90 39.91
CA ASP A 85 -2.76 26.93 39.66
C ASP A 85 -1.57 26.42 38.82
N ALA A 86 -1.46 25.09 38.60
CA ALA A 86 -0.37 24.46 37.85
C ALA A 86 -0.87 23.48 36.77
N GLY A 87 -2.17 23.47 36.52
CA GLY A 87 -2.84 22.64 35.52
C GLY A 87 -2.94 23.37 34.18
N ALA A 88 -3.19 22.61 33.13
CA ALA A 88 -3.19 23.11 31.75
C ALA A 88 -4.13 24.31 31.56
N VAL A 89 -5.38 24.19 32.01
CA VAL A 89 -6.39 25.23 31.82
C VAL A 89 -6.05 26.51 32.58
N GLY A 90 -5.49 26.42 33.77
CA GLY A 90 -5.03 27.56 34.57
C GLY A 90 -3.87 28.29 33.89
N SER A 91 -2.82 27.56 33.51
CA SER A 91 -1.64 28.15 32.87
C SER A 91 -1.94 28.77 31.50
N LEU A 92 -2.82 28.18 30.70
CA LEU A 92 -3.25 28.76 29.43
C LEU A 92 -4.07 30.05 29.64
N HIS A 93 -4.94 30.07 30.66
CA HIS A 93 -5.70 31.27 31.02
C HIS A 93 -4.78 32.40 31.49
N GLU A 94 -3.78 32.10 32.33
CA GLU A 94 -2.76 33.06 32.75
C GLU A 94 -1.93 33.61 31.59
N ALA A 95 -1.71 32.81 30.54
CA ALA A 95 -1.08 33.23 29.29
C ALA A 95 -2.01 34.06 28.37
N GLY A 96 -3.23 34.37 28.81
CA GLY A 96 -4.21 35.17 28.06
C GLY A 96 -4.95 34.40 26.96
N LEU A 97 -4.93 33.07 27.00
CA LEU A 97 -5.61 32.21 26.02
C LEU A 97 -7.01 31.80 26.52
N ASP A 98 -7.84 31.28 25.62
CA ASP A 98 -9.19 30.77 25.93
C ASP A 98 -9.16 29.23 25.92
N PRO A 99 -9.01 28.57 27.10
CA PRO A 99 -8.91 27.11 27.19
C PRO A 99 -10.27 26.40 27.14
N TRP A 100 -10.36 25.43 26.25
CA TRP A 100 -11.50 24.53 26.06
C TRP A 100 -11.06 23.09 26.26
N VAL A 101 -11.91 22.24 26.86
CA VAL A 101 -11.61 20.81 27.06
C VAL A 101 -12.76 19.96 26.54
N VAL A 102 -12.43 18.95 25.74
CA VAL A 102 -13.37 17.92 25.28
C VAL A 102 -13.47 16.83 26.35
N ASP A 103 -14.67 16.59 26.84
CA ASP A 103 -14.97 15.49 27.77
C ASP A 103 -15.84 14.44 27.07
N PHE A 104 -15.23 13.32 26.67
CA PHE A 104 -15.94 12.20 26.05
C PHE A 104 -16.84 11.43 27.03
N GLY A 105 -16.72 11.64 28.34
CA GLY A 105 -17.37 10.82 29.36
C GLY A 105 -16.88 9.38 29.38
N SER A 106 -17.50 8.54 30.21
CA SER A 106 -17.15 7.12 30.33
C SER A 106 -18.12 6.23 29.57
N PRO A 107 -17.66 5.35 28.66
CA PRO A 107 -18.53 4.49 27.84
C PRO A 107 -19.53 3.62 28.61
N ASP A 108 -19.26 3.28 29.87
CA ASP A 108 -20.14 2.52 30.75
C ASP A 108 -21.24 3.35 31.41
N GLN A 109 -21.10 4.68 31.40
CA GLN A 109 -22.06 5.63 31.97
C GLN A 109 -22.86 6.40 30.90
N GLU A 110 -22.41 6.36 29.65
CA GLU A 110 -23.07 7.05 28.53
C GLU A 110 -23.92 6.08 27.70
N GLU A 111 -25.12 6.50 27.31
CA GLU A 111 -26.01 5.69 26.48
C GLU A 111 -25.37 5.37 25.12
N GLY A 112 -25.32 4.09 24.75
CA GLY A 112 -24.64 3.63 23.54
C GLY A 112 -23.10 3.69 23.61
N GLY A 113 -22.50 4.10 24.74
CA GLY A 113 -21.07 4.29 24.90
C GLY A 113 -20.22 3.07 24.53
N TRP A 114 -20.69 1.86 24.83
CA TRP A 114 -20.01 0.61 24.47
C TRP A 114 -19.88 0.34 22.96
N LYS A 115 -20.69 1.01 22.12
CA LYS A 115 -20.67 0.84 20.66
C LYS A 115 -19.81 1.88 19.95
N ARG A 116 -19.29 2.88 20.67
CA ARG A 116 -18.46 3.95 20.11
C ARG A 116 -17.23 3.37 19.41
N THR A 117 -16.93 3.91 18.25
CA THR A 117 -15.79 3.56 17.38
C THR A 117 -14.73 4.66 17.44
N LEU A 118 -13.57 4.44 16.83
CA LEU A 118 -12.58 5.50 16.66
C LEU A 118 -13.15 6.61 15.77
N THR A 119 -13.85 6.23 14.70
CA THR A 119 -14.53 7.16 13.78
C THR A 119 -15.43 8.14 14.53
N ASP A 120 -16.22 7.65 15.50
CA ASP A 120 -17.11 8.52 16.28
C ASP A 120 -16.35 9.59 17.08
N HIS A 121 -15.16 9.27 17.59
CA HIS A 121 -14.33 10.26 18.30
C HIS A 121 -13.78 11.32 17.34
N ILE A 122 -13.39 10.93 16.13
CA ILE A 122 -12.88 11.87 15.14
C ILE A 122 -13.99 12.79 14.62
N LEU A 123 -15.19 12.25 14.37
CA LEU A 123 -16.36 13.04 13.98
C LEU A 123 -16.81 13.99 15.10
N ALA A 124 -16.74 13.56 16.36
CA ALA A 124 -16.99 14.47 17.49
C ALA A 124 -16.00 15.63 17.52
N LEU A 125 -14.72 15.40 17.24
CA LEU A 125 -13.74 16.48 17.17
C LEU A 125 -13.96 17.39 15.95
N ASP A 126 -14.43 16.83 14.84
CA ASP A 126 -14.84 17.58 13.65
C ASP A 126 -15.93 18.60 14.01
N GLU A 127 -16.95 18.16 14.75
CA GLU A 127 -18.04 18.99 15.28
C GLU A 127 -17.54 20.01 16.32
N VAL A 128 -16.66 19.62 17.24
CA VAL A 128 -16.06 20.53 18.24
C VAL A 128 -15.32 21.69 17.57
N VAL A 129 -14.55 21.43 16.50
CA VAL A 129 -13.85 22.49 15.77
C VAL A 129 -14.86 23.47 15.18
N ASP A 130 -15.95 23.00 14.56
CA ASP A 130 -16.98 23.88 14.01
C ASP A 130 -17.76 24.64 15.09
N CYS A 131 -18.05 24.01 16.24
CA CYS A 131 -18.70 24.65 17.38
C CYS A 131 -17.86 25.79 17.97
N VAL A 132 -16.58 25.54 18.26
CA VAL A 132 -15.68 26.57 18.81
C VAL A 132 -15.48 27.70 17.81
N ARG A 133 -15.35 27.40 16.51
CA ARG A 133 -15.26 28.44 15.46
C ARG A 133 -16.52 29.28 15.36
N ALA A 134 -17.70 28.64 15.42
CA ALA A 134 -18.97 29.35 15.41
C ALA A 134 -19.13 30.25 16.65
N TYR A 135 -18.62 29.80 17.80
CA TYR A 135 -18.68 30.55 19.05
C TYR A 135 -17.69 31.72 19.11
N THR A 136 -16.45 31.52 18.64
CA THR A 136 -15.33 32.48 18.81
C THR A 136 -15.02 33.30 17.56
N GLY A 137 -15.46 32.85 16.38
CA GLY A 137 -15.10 33.43 15.09
C GLY A 137 -13.65 33.18 14.65
N ARG A 138 -12.88 32.36 15.38
CA ARG A 138 -11.46 32.09 15.15
C ARG A 138 -11.19 30.62 14.88
N ASP A 139 -10.15 30.34 14.11
CA ASP A 139 -9.61 28.98 13.96
C ASP A 139 -8.98 28.49 15.27
N VAL A 140 -8.93 27.17 15.45
CA VAL A 140 -8.64 26.54 16.75
C VAL A 140 -7.20 26.04 16.83
N HIS A 141 -6.51 26.27 17.96
CA HIS A 141 -5.31 25.52 18.31
C HIS A 141 -5.71 24.23 19.02
N LEU A 142 -5.42 23.08 18.41
CA LEU A 142 -5.89 21.79 18.89
C LEU A 142 -4.76 21.03 19.60
N GLY A 143 -4.88 20.87 20.92
CA GLY A 143 -3.94 20.23 21.80
C GLY A 143 -4.39 18.83 22.22
N GLY A 144 -3.55 17.80 22.09
CA GLY A 144 -3.95 16.43 22.45
C GLY A 144 -2.86 15.63 23.18
N TYR A 145 -3.25 14.95 24.26
CA TYR A 145 -2.33 14.12 25.05
C TYR A 145 -2.39 12.66 24.64
N SER A 146 -1.24 12.04 24.37
CA SER A 146 -1.15 10.61 24.04
C SER A 146 -2.07 10.24 22.86
N GLN A 147 -3.02 9.32 23.03
CA GLN A 147 -4.05 9.01 22.03
C GLN A 147 -4.90 10.22 21.63
N GLY A 148 -5.15 11.17 22.54
CA GLY A 148 -5.84 12.41 22.22
C GLY A 148 -5.12 13.20 21.12
N GLY A 149 -3.78 13.24 21.14
CA GLY A 149 -3.00 13.84 20.06
C GLY A 149 -3.03 13.04 18.76
N MET A 150 -3.16 11.70 18.83
CA MET A 150 -3.44 10.89 17.64
C MET A 150 -4.80 11.26 17.01
N PHE A 151 -5.80 11.61 17.82
CA PHE A 151 -7.09 12.09 17.32
C PHE A 151 -6.98 13.49 16.70
N CYS A 152 -6.19 14.37 17.31
CA CYS A 152 -5.89 15.69 16.75
C CYS A 152 -5.25 15.59 15.36
N TYR A 153 -4.29 14.67 15.18
CA TYR A 153 -3.71 14.41 13.85
C TYR A 153 -4.77 13.94 12.84
N GLN A 154 -5.62 13.00 13.25
CA GLN A 154 -6.64 12.42 12.37
C GLN A 154 -7.73 13.42 11.98
N VAL A 155 -8.25 14.22 12.91
CA VAL A 155 -9.26 15.24 12.60
C VAL A 155 -8.66 16.34 11.71
N ALA A 156 -7.41 16.73 11.95
CA ALA A 156 -6.73 17.69 11.08
C ALA A 156 -6.56 17.13 9.66
N ALA A 157 -6.16 15.87 9.52
CA ALA A 157 -6.09 15.22 8.22
C ALA A 157 -7.47 15.11 7.54
N TYR A 158 -8.50 14.68 8.28
CA TYR A 158 -9.88 14.56 7.79
C TYR A 158 -10.44 15.89 7.28
N ARG A 159 -10.12 16.98 7.99
CA ARG A 159 -10.51 18.35 7.64
C ARG A 159 -9.57 19.03 6.64
N ARG A 160 -8.47 18.38 6.23
CA ARG A 160 -7.35 19.02 5.49
C ARG A 160 -6.94 20.34 6.16
N SER A 161 -6.81 20.31 7.48
CA SER A 161 -6.51 21.43 8.39
C SER A 161 -7.51 22.60 8.39
N ARG A 162 -8.67 22.47 7.74
CA ARG A 162 -9.67 23.54 7.70
C ARG A 162 -10.19 23.87 9.10
N GLY A 163 -10.01 25.13 9.51
CA GLY A 163 -10.47 25.64 10.80
C GLY A 163 -9.52 25.34 11.97
N ILE A 164 -8.31 24.86 11.69
CA ILE A 164 -7.29 24.52 12.70
C ILE A 164 -6.05 25.40 12.45
N ALA A 165 -5.71 26.24 13.42
CA ALA A 165 -4.58 27.15 13.35
C ALA A 165 -3.23 26.45 13.59
N SER A 166 -3.17 25.53 14.55
CA SER A 166 -2.01 24.63 14.76
C SER A 166 -2.38 23.41 15.58
N LEU A 167 -1.57 22.35 15.48
CA LEU A 167 -1.64 21.17 16.33
C LEU A 167 -0.56 21.19 17.42
N ILE A 168 -0.91 20.76 18.63
CA ILE A 168 0.03 20.60 19.75
C ILE A 168 -0.18 19.20 20.32
N THR A 169 0.84 18.36 20.33
CA THR A 169 0.71 16.98 20.83
C THR A 169 1.71 16.67 21.92
N PHE A 170 1.33 15.81 22.86
CA PHE A 170 2.15 15.45 24.02
C PHE A 170 2.36 13.94 24.06
N GLY A 171 3.57 13.49 23.71
CA GLY A 171 3.93 12.07 23.72
C GLY A 171 3.04 11.21 22.82
N SER A 172 2.55 11.77 21.70
CA SER A 172 1.60 11.10 20.80
C SER A 172 2.32 10.31 19.71
N PRO A 173 2.35 8.96 19.78
CA PRO A 173 3.09 8.16 18.81
C PRO A 173 2.40 8.18 17.44
N VAL A 174 3.21 8.19 16.37
CA VAL A 174 2.77 8.10 14.97
C VAL A 174 3.34 6.86 14.30
N ASP A 175 4.63 6.58 14.47
CA ASP A 175 5.27 5.37 13.95
C ASP A 175 5.36 4.29 15.05
N THR A 176 4.36 3.42 15.12
CA THR A 176 4.29 2.39 16.17
C THR A 176 5.23 1.21 15.91
N LEU A 177 5.67 1.02 14.66
CA LEU A 177 6.58 -0.06 14.28
C LEU A 177 8.04 0.28 14.63
N ALA A 178 8.41 1.56 14.58
CA ALA A 178 9.73 2.04 14.99
C ALA A 178 10.03 1.88 16.50
N ALA A 179 9.04 1.46 17.31
CA ALA A 179 9.07 1.56 18.76
C ALA A 179 8.31 0.41 19.47
N LEU A 180 8.34 -0.81 18.92
CA LEU A 180 7.61 -1.93 19.50
C LEU A 180 8.06 -2.22 20.95
N PRO A 181 7.13 -2.25 21.92
CA PRO A 181 7.48 -2.52 23.30
C PRO A 181 8.09 -3.92 23.44
N PHE A 182 9.09 -4.04 24.32
CA PHE A 182 9.80 -5.29 24.64
C PHE A 182 10.63 -5.93 23.51
N GLY A 183 10.89 -5.24 22.40
CA GLY A 183 11.74 -5.78 21.32
C GLY A 183 11.09 -6.96 20.58
N ILE A 184 9.75 -7.03 20.59
CA ILE A 184 8.98 -8.05 19.87
C ILE A 184 9.19 -7.85 18.35
N PRO A 185 9.53 -8.91 17.58
CA PRO A 185 9.62 -8.80 16.13
C PRO A 185 8.32 -8.31 15.49
N GLU A 186 8.42 -7.39 14.53
CA GLU A 186 7.29 -6.75 13.80
C GLU A 186 6.20 -7.74 13.34
N ILE A 187 6.62 -8.87 12.78
CA ILE A 187 5.73 -9.92 12.26
C ILE A 187 4.86 -10.53 13.38
N VAL A 188 5.44 -10.74 14.57
CA VAL A 188 4.74 -11.32 15.72
C VAL A 188 3.75 -10.31 16.27
N ALA A 189 4.13 -9.04 16.37
CA ALA A 189 3.25 -7.97 16.82
C ALA A 189 2.02 -7.81 15.89
N THR A 190 2.25 -7.81 14.58
CA THR A 190 1.20 -7.60 13.57
C THR A 190 0.15 -8.72 13.55
N HIS A 191 0.58 -9.98 13.52
CA HIS A 191 -0.35 -11.12 13.55
C HIS A 191 -1.10 -11.26 14.88
N SER A 192 -0.44 -10.96 16.00
CA SER A 192 -1.07 -10.99 17.32
C SER A 192 -2.10 -9.86 17.47
N ALA A 193 -1.80 -8.66 16.95
CA ALA A 193 -2.71 -7.53 16.97
C ALA A 193 -3.96 -7.76 16.12
N ASP A 194 -3.83 -8.31 14.90
CA ASP A 194 -4.96 -8.69 14.05
C ASP A 194 -5.84 -9.75 14.72
N PHE A 195 -5.22 -10.77 15.32
CA PHE A 195 -5.94 -11.81 16.04
C PHE A 195 -6.72 -11.25 17.24
N LEU A 196 -6.05 -10.44 18.07
CA LEU A 196 -6.66 -9.79 19.24
C LEU A 196 -7.78 -8.83 18.83
N ALA A 197 -7.58 -8.02 17.79
CA ALA A 197 -8.58 -7.10 17.27
C ALA A 197 -9.82 -7.84 16.76
N ASP A 198 -9.64 -8.92 16.00
CA ASP A 198 -10.76 -9.65 15.39
C ASP A 198 -11.48 -10.61 16.37
N HIS A 199 -10.77 -11.21 17.34
CA HIS A 199 -11.31 -12.29 18.17
C HIS A 199 -11.50 -11.96 19.65
N VAL A 200 -10.77 -10.98 20.19
CA VAL A 200 -10.78 -10.65 21.63
C VAL A 200 -11.48 -9.32 21.87
N PHE A 201 -10.93 -8.22 21.35
CA PHE A 201 -11.42 -6.87 21.64
C PHE A 201 -12.71 -6.50 20.87
N ASN A 202 -12.98 -7.14 19.73
CA ASN A 202 -14.29 -7.01 19.07
C ASN A 202 -15.45 -7.61 19.90
N ARG A 203 -15.13 -8.41 20.93
CA ARG A 203 -16.11 -9.14 21.75
C ARG A 203 -16.06 -8.79 23.24
N LEU A 204 -15.03 -8.07 23.68
CA LEU A 204 -14.78 -7.75 25.10
C LEU A 204 -14.41 -6.28 25.24
N ALA A 205 -15.18 -5.55 26.05
CA ALA A 205 -14.89 -4.18 26.42
C ALA A 205 -13.89 -4.14 27.60
N ILE A 206 -13.02 -3.11 27.65
CA ILE A 206 -12.06 -2.94 28.74
C ILE A 206 -12.68 -2.01 29.78
N THR A 207 -12.99 -2.52 30.96
CA THR A 207 -13.51 -1.70 32.07
C THR A 207 -12.40 -0.81 32.66
N GLY A 208 -12.76 0.30 33.31
CA GLY A 208 -11.79 1.25 33.88
C GLY A 208 -10.79 0.62 34.86
N TRP A 209 -11.20 -0.41 35.62
CA TRP A 209 -10.28 -1.12 36.51
C TRP A 209 -9.24 -1.96 35.75
N MET A 210 -9.63 -2.58 34.62
CA MET A 210 -8.72 -3.36 33.76
C MET A 210 -7.69 -2.45 33.11
N ALA A 211 -8.12 -1.27 32.65
CA ALA A 211 -7.23 -0.24 32.10
C ALA A 211 -6.18 0.22 33.13
N ARG A 212 -6.63 0.53 34.36
CA ARG A 212 -5.74 0.86 35.48
C ARG A 212 -4.74 -0.26 35.78
N THR A 213 -5.21 -1.50 35.88
CA THR A 213 -4.33 -2.65 36.17
C THR A 213 -3.32 -2.89 35.06
N GLY A 214 -3.73 -2.76 33.79
CA GLY A 214 -2.82 -2.84 32.64
C GLY A 214 -1.71 -1.79 32.70
N PHE A 215 -2.05 -0.54 33.00
CA PHE A 215 -1.08 0.55 33.13
C PHE A 215 -0.09 0.32 34.29
N GLN A 216 -0.58 -0.12 35.45
CA GLN A 216 0.28 -0.44 36.62
C GLN A 216 1.27 -1.58 36.33
N LEU A 217 0.93 -2.48 35.41
CA LEU A 217 1.80 -3.58 34.98
C LEU A 217 2.85 -3.16 33.93
N LEU A 218 2.70 -2.01 33.28
CA LEU A 218 3.70 -1.49 32.34
C LEU A 218 4.97 -0.99 33.04
N ASP A 219 4.86 -0.52 34.28
CA ASP A 219 6.01 -0.16 35.12
C ASP A 219 5.80 -0.61 36.59
N PRO A 220 5.96 -1.92 36.86
CA PRO A 220 5.65 -2.48 38.18
C PRO A 220 6.61 -1.99 39.26
N VAL A 221 7.87 -1.66 38.89
CA VAL A 221 8.89 -1.20 39.83
C VAL A 221 8.63 0.24 40.26
N LYS A 222 8.31 1.16 39.34
CA LYS A 222 7.95 2.55 39.72
C LYS A 222 6.64 2.58 40.50
N THR A 223 5.66 1.77 40.13
CA THR A 223 4.38 1.67 40.84
C THR A 223 4.61 1.21 42.29
N LEU A 224 5.39 0.15 42.50
CA LEU A 224 5.72 -0.35 43.83
C LEU A 224 6.55 0.65 44.64
N ARG A 225 7.54 1.30 44.02
CA ARG A 225 8.37 2.33 44.66
C ARG A 225 7.52 3.52 45.11
N SER A 226 6.61 4.03 44.27
CA SER A 226 5.73 5.16 44.63
C SER A 226 4.83 4.84 45.83
N ARG A 227 4.34 3.59 45.94
CA ARG A 227 3.55 3.14 47.09
C ARG A 227 4.38 3.05 48.36
N ILE A 228 5.63 2.59 48.25
CA ILE A 228 6.57 2.53 49.39
C ILE A 228 6.95 3.96 49.82
N ASP A 229 7.28 4.85 48.89
CA ASP A 229 7.66 6.24 49.17
C ASP A 229 6.51 7.02 49.83
N PHE A 230 5.27 6.81 49.39
CA PHE A 230 4.07 7.37 50.03
C PHE A 230 3.93 6.87 51.48
N LEU A 231 4.09 5.56 51.71
CA LEU A 231 4.04 4.97 53.06
C LEU A 231 5.16 5.50 53.97
N LEU A 232 6.34 5.74 53.42
CA LEU A 232 7.48 6.30 54.15
C LEU A 232 7.27 7.80 54.48
N GLN A 233 6.57 8.55 53.63
CA GLN A 233 6.31 10.00 53.78
C GLN A 233 5.01 10.32 54.51
N LEU A 234 4.24 9.32 54.96
CA LEU A 234 2.92 9.50 55.59
C LEU A 234 2.90 10.38 56.85
N HIS A 235 4.07 10.66 57.43
CA HIS A 235 4.26 11.57 58.56
C HIS A 235 4.33 13.05 58.17
N ASP A 236 4.56 13.36 56.89
CA ASP A 236 4.79 14.72 56.37
C ASP A 236 3.62 15.13 55.46
N ARG A 237 2.60 15.73 56.09
CA ARG A 237 1.38 16.14 55.41
C ARG A 237 1.64 17.26 54.39
N GLU A 238 2.55 18.19 54.68
CA GLU A 238 2.85 19.32 53.79
C GLU A 238 3.58 18.87 52.52
N ALA A 239 4.44 17.83 52.60
CA ALA A 239 5.07 17.24 51.43
C ALA A 239 4.13 16.37 50.57
N LEU A 240 3.09 15.80 51.18
CA LEU A 240 2.14 14.90 50.51
C LEU A 240 0.93 15.62 49.91
N LEU A 241 0.41 16.67 50.55
CA LEU A 241 -0.78 17.41 50.10
C LEU A 241 -0.68 17.92 48.65
N PRO A 242 0.45 18.50 48.18
CA PRO A 242 0.58 18.92 46.78
C PRO A 242 0.60 17.77 45.78
N ARG A 243 0.99 16.56 46.21
CA ARG A 243 1.11 15.35 45.35
C ARG A 243 -0.14 14.46 45.39
N GLU A 244 -1.01 14.67 46.38
CA GLU A 244 -2.19 13.84 46.60
C GLU A 244 -3.23 13.88 45.46
N PRO A 245 -3.55 15.03 44.84
CA PRO A 245 -4.44 15.07 43.68
C PRO A 245 -3.93 14.21 42.52
N GLN A 246 -2.61 14.27 42.26
CA GLN A 246 -1.95 13.47 41.24
C GLN A 246 -2.02 11.96 41.57
N ARG A 247 -1.80 11.60 42.84
CA ARG A 247 -1.90 10.21 43.31
C ARG A 247 -3.31 9.65 43.18
N ARG A 248 -4.33 10.36 43.68
CA ARG A 248 -5.75 9.93 43.59
C ARG A 248 -6.21 9.77 42.15
N PHE A 249 -5.75 10.64 41.26
CA PHE A 249 -6.01 10.53 39.84
C PHE A 249 -5.43 9.22 39.25
N LEU A 250 -4.15 8.92 39.51
CA LEU A 250 -3.49 7.71 39.00
C LEU A 250 -3.98 6.41 39.66
N ASP A 251 -4.39 6.46 40.94
CA ASP A 251 -4.81 5.27 41.68
C ASP A 251 -6.29 4.95 41.50
N THR A 252 -7.17 5.93 41.29
CA THR A 252 -8.63 5.70 41.40
C THR A 252 -9.46 6.48 40.39
N GLU A 253 -9.28 7.79 40.27
CA GLU A 253 -10.27 8.70 39.64
C GLU A 253 -10.00 8.99 38.15
N GLY A 254 -8.79 8.71 37.66
CA GLY A 254 -8.36 9.12 36.32
C GLY A 254 -8.71 8.15 35.20
N TRP A 255 -9.25 6.96 35.49
CA TRP A 255 -9.39 5.87 34.51
C TRP A 255 -10.81 5.72 33.99
N VAL A 256 -10.93 5.68 32.66
CA VAL A 256 -12.20 5.61 31.92
C VAL A 256 -12.33 4.26 31.20
N ALA A 257 -13.56 3.74 31.07
CA ALA A 257 -13.82 2.49 30.33
C ALA A 257 -13.55 2.65 28.82
N TRP A 258 -13.27 1.55 28.12
CA TRP A 258 -13.05 1.53 26.67
C TRP A 258 -14.11 0.70 25.95
N SER A 259 -14.68 1.28 24.89
CA SER A 259 -15.52 0.54 23.95
C SER A 259 -14.66 -0.42 23.11
N GLY A 260 -14.99 -1.71 23.15
CA GLY A 260 -14.30 -2.76 22.39
C GLY A 260 -14.08 -2.42 20.90
N PRO A 261 -15.07 -1.87 20.17
CA PRO A 261 -14.92 -1.47 18.77
C PRO A 261 -13.83 -0.41 18.54
N ALA A 262 -13.75 0.62 19.38
CA ALA A 262 -12.73 1.66 19.25
C ALA A 262 -11.31 1.11 19.49
N VAL A 263 -11.15 0.21 20.47
CA VAL A 263 -9.87 -0.49 20.70
C VAL A 263 -9.47 -1.29 19.47
N ALA A 264 -10.40 -2.07 18.92
CA ALA A 264 -10.14 -2.91 17.77
C ALA A 264 -9.74 -2.09 16.54
N GLU A 265 -10.33 -0.90 16.35
CA GLU A 265 -9.94 0.02 15.26
C GLU A 265 -8.56 0.63 15.47
N VAL A 266 -8.21 1.08 16.68
CA VAL A 266 -6.86 1.57 16.99
C VAL A 266 -5.82 0.47 16.78
N LEU A 267 -6.08 -0.74 17.28
CA LEU A 267 -5.19 -1.89 17.09
C LEU A 267 -5.04 -2.23 15.62
N ARG A 268 -6.14 -2.32 14.86
CA ARG A 268 -6.12 -2.70 13.45
C ARG A 268 -5.48 -1.64 12.58
N GLN A 269 -5.91 -0.38 12.68
CA GLN A 269 -5.46 0.66 11.76
C GLN A 269 -4.04 1.14 12.09
N PHE A 270 -3.69 1.23 13.38
CA PHE A 270 -2.48 1.92 13.78
C PHE A 270 -1.39 0.99 14.31
N ILE A 271 -1.73 -0.06 15.05
CA ILE A 271 -0.72 -0.99 15.55
C ILE A 271 -0.37 -2.05 14.51
N ALA A 272 -1.37 -2.73 13.94
CA ALA A 272 -1.15 -3.81 12.99
C ALA A 272 -0.68 -3.30 11.61
N HIS A 273 -1.17 -2.14 11.17
CA HIS A 273 -0.94 -1.68 9.80
C HIS A 273 -0.18 -0.34 9.70
N ASN A 274 0.19 0.28 10.83
CA ASN A 274 0.93 1.55 10.89
C ASN A 274 0.38 2.65 9.96
N ARG A 275 -0.96 2.73 9.81
CA ARG A 275 -1.60 3.60 8.80
C ARG A 275 -1.50 5.08 9.08
N MET A 276 -1.09 5.49 10.29
CA MET A 276 -0.75 6.88 10.52
C MET A 276 0.47 7.32 9.71
N VAL A 277 1.43 6.41 9.48
CA VAL A 277 2.61 6.66 8.66
C VAL A 277 2.36 6.33 7.20
N SER A 278 1.83 5.14 6.92
CA SER A 278 1.65 4.68 5.54
C SER A 278 0.46 5.34 4.83
N GLY A 279 -0.50 5.90 5.57
CA GLY A 279 -1.73 6.47 5.04
C GLY A 279 -2.85 5.44 4.84
N GLY A 280 -3.98 5.90 4.30
CA GLY A 280 -5.13 5.03 3.99
C GLY A 280 -5.86 4.51 5.22
N PHE A 281 -5.86 5.24 6.33
CA PHE A 281 -6.80 4.97 7.43
C PHE A 281 -8.20 5.47 7.05
N VAL A 282 -9.23 4.86 7.64
CA VAL A 282 -10.62 5.07 7.23
C VAL A 282 -11.40 5.75 8.34
N ILE A 283 -12.03 6.87 8.00
CA ILE A 283 -12.94 7.64 8.86
C ILE A 283 -14.21 7.88 8.05
N ASN A 284 -15.35 7.40 8.55
CA ASN A 284 -16.66 7.59 7.92
C ASN A 284 -16.68 7.19 6.43
N ASP A 285 -16.20 5.98 6.12
CA ASP A 285 -16.03 5.42 4.77
C ASP A 285 -15.14 6.26 3.82
N ARG A 286 -14.33 7.18 4.35
CA ARG A 286 -13.37 7.99 3.58
C ARG A 286 -11.93 7.59 3.90
N ALA A 287 -11.11 7.45 2.87
CA ALA A 287 -9.68 7.24 3.04
C ALA A 287 -8.99 8.56 3.38
N VAL A 288 -8.17 8.55 4.44
CA VAL A 288 -7.49 9.72 5.00
C VAL A 288 -6.01 9.40 5.24
N SER A 289 -5.17 10.42 5.17
CA SER A 289 -3.74 10.34 5.42
C SER A 289 -3.25 11.59 6.13
N LEU A 290 -2.26 11.43 7.02
CA LEU A 290 -1.63 12.56 7.71
C LEU A 290 -0.88 13.49 6.75
N ALA A 291 -0.59 13.03 5.52
CA ALA A 291 -0.04 13.89 4.47
C ALA A 291 -0.97 15.04 4.05
N GLU A 292 -2.26 14.98 4.44
CA GLU A 292 -3.24 16.04 4.23
C GLU A 292 -3.17 17.16 5.30
N ILE A 293 -2.33 17.01 6.32
CA ILE A 293 -2.09 18.07 7.30
C ILE A 293 -1.23 19.16 6.68
N THR A 294 -1.72 20.40 6.70
CA THR A 294 -1.03 21.60 6.21
C THR A 294 -0.85 22.65 7.29
N CYS A 295 -1.58 22.55 8.41
CA CYS A 295 -1.33 23.42 9.56
C CYS A 295 -0.02 23.05 10.28
N PRO A 296 0.63 24.01 10.96
CA PRO A 296 1.82 23.78 11.77
C PRO A 296 1.57 22.78 12.90
N VAL A 297 2.59 21.97 13.21
CA VAL A 297 2.55 20.95 14.27
C VAL A 297 3.66 21.21 15.28
N LEU A 298 3.32 21.25 16.57
CA LEU A 298 4.25 21.15 17.69
C LEU A 298 4.12 19.77 18.34
N ALA A 299 5.19 18.98 18.31
CA ALA A 299 5.30 17.71 19.02
C ALA A 299 6.14 17.87 20.29
N VAL A 300 5.53 17.72 21.46
CA VAL A 300 6.23 17.70 22.74
C VAL A 300 6.69 16.26 23.02
N VAL A 301 8.02 16.08 23.10
CA VAL A 301 8.69 14.78 23.17
C VAL A 301 9.31 14.58 24.55
N GLY A 302 8.96 13.47 25.21
CA GLY A 302 9.58 13.05 26.47
C GLY A 302 10.79 12.15 26.24
N GLU A 303 12.00 12.58 26.62
CA GLU A 303 13.24 11.80 26.39
C GLU A 303 13.25 10.43 27.09
N VAL A 304 12.49 10.31 28.20
CA VAL A 304 12.38 9.10 29.02
C VAL A 304 10.97 8.54 29.00
N ASP A 305 10.19 8.84 27.96
CA ASP A 305 8.86 8.29 27.73
C ASP A 305 8.95 6.89 27.11
N ASP A 306 8.55 5.88 27.88
CA ASP A 306 8.51 4.48 27.43
C ASP A 306 7.20 4.12 26.68
N ILE A 307 6.16 4.97 26.78
CA ILE A 307 4.85 4.77 26.14
C ILE A 307 4.83 5.51 24.80
N GLY A 308 5.00 6.83 24.83
CA GLY A 308 5.14 7.70 23.68
C GLY A 308 6.61 7.82 23.27
N GLN A 309 7.24 6.71 22.88
CA GLN A 309 8.68 6.68 22.62
C GLN A 309 9.10 7.79 21.63
N PRO A 310 10.22 8.49 21.86
CA PRO A 310 10.65 9.61 21.01
C PRO A 310 10.67 9.33 19.51
N LEU A 311 11.15 8.14 19.11
CA LEU A 311 11.16 7.74 17.70
C LEU A 311 9.76 7.60 17.11
N ALA A 312 8.81 7.04 17.87
CA ALA A 312 7.41 6.92 17.44
C ALA A 312 6.75 8.29 17.28
N VAL A 313 7.00 9.22 18.21
CA VAL A 313 6.44 10.58 18.17
C VAL A 313 7.01 11.36 16.99
N ARG A 314 8.33 11.28 16.76
CA ARG A 314 9.00 11.92 15.62
C ARG A 314 8.57 11.37 14.26
N GLY A 315 7.89 10.22 14.23
CA GLY A 315 7.22 9.69 13.04
C GLY A 315 6.27 10.68 12.36
N ILE A 316 5.74 11.69 13.07
CA ILE A 316 4.90 12.73 12.46
C ILE A 316 5.61 13.50 11.35
N ARG A 317 6.93 13.74 11.45
CA ARG A 317 7.67 14.43 10.38
C ARG A 317 7.64 13.68 9.06
N LYS A 318 7.61 12.34 9.15
CA LYS A 318 7.49 11.42 8.01
C LYS A 318 6.05 11.34 7.50
N ALA A 319 5.08 11.31 8.42
CA ALA A 319 3.67 11.11 8.09
C ALA A 319 2.98 12.36 7.53
N ALA A 320 3.41 13.55 7.93
CA ALA A 320 2.85 14.84 7.51
C ALA A 320 3.88 15.71 6.76
N PRO A 321 4.33 15.29 5.55
CA PRO A 321 5.38 16.01 4.82
C PRO A 321 5.02 17.44 4.43
N ARG A 322 3.71 17.74 4.28
CA ARG A 322 3.19 19.07 3.91
C ARG A 322 3.08 20.04 5.08
N ALA A 323 3.23 19.56 6.31
CA ALA A 323 3.16 20.37 7.51
C ALA A 323 4.54 20.90 7.93
N GLU A 324 4.58 22.10 8.48
CA GLU A 324 5.72 22.57 9.27
C GLU A 324 5.70 21.86 10.63
N VAL A 325 6.64 20.94 10.85
CA VAL A 325 6.71 20.15 12.09
C VAL A 325 7.84 20.66 12.97
N TYR A 326 7.50 20.99 14.21
CA TYR A 326 8.40 21.42 15.27
C TYR A 326 8.39 20.42 16.42
N GLU A 327 9.50 20.37 17.15
CA GLU A 327 9.60 19.59 18.38
C GLU A 327 10.01 20.45 19.58
N TYR A 328 9.51 20.06 20.75
CA TYR A 328 9.97 20.56 22.04
C TYR A 328 10.31 19.36 22.92
N THR A 329 11.59 19.20 23.25
CA THR A 329 12.07 18.01 23.98
C THR A 329 12.22 18.32 25.46
N LEU A 330 11.66 17.43 26.29
CA LEU A 330 11.68 17.54 27.75
C LEU A 330 12.17 16.23 28.37
N ARG A 331 12.94 16.34 29.46
CA ARG A 331 13.31 15.17 30.27
C ARG A 331 12.16 14.79 31.22
N ALA A 332 11.09 14.25 30.65
CA ALA A 332 9.91 13.78 31.36
C ALA A 332 9.43 12.43 30.79
N GLY A 333 8.77 11.62 31.63
CA GLY A 333 8.02 10.44 31.17
C GLY A 333 6.60 10.81 30.75
N HIS A 334 5.86 9.86 30.17
CA HIS A 334 4.56 10.09 29.51
C HIS A 334 3.61 11.04 30.25
N PHE A 335 3.29 10.72 31.50
CA PHE A 335 2.36 11.51 32.32
C PHE A 335 2.92 12.87 32.73
N GLY A 336 4.24 12.94 32.92
CA GLY A 336 4.97 14.15 33.30
C GLY A 336 4.98 15.24 32.23
N LEU A 337 4.61 14.91 30.99
CA LEU A 337 4.49 15.88 29.90
C LEU A 337 3.31 16.84 30.12
N VAL A 338 2.21 16.36 30.71
CA VAL A 338 0.96 17.13 30.87
C VAL A 338 0.61 17.46 32.31
N VAL A 339 1.05 16.64 33.27
CA VAL A 339 0.74 16.81 34.70
C VAL A 339 2.02 16.72 35.54
N GLY A 340 2.16 17.63 36.49
CA GLY A 340 3.28 17.69 37.43
C GLY A 340 4.11 18.97 37.30
N SER A 341 5.18 19.07 38.08
CA SER A 341 5.99 20.30 38.15
C SER A 341 6.64 20.67 36.81
N VAL A 342 7.13 19.69 36.05
CA VAL A 342 7.71 19.93 34.71
C VAL A 342 6.65 20.48 33.76
N ALA A 343 5.44 19.93 33.79
CA ALA A 343 4.35 20.40 32.94
C ALA A 343 3.95 21.85 33.26
N GLY A 344 3.78 22.18 34.54
CA GLY A 344 3.42 23.54 34.97
C GLY A 344 4.52 24.58 34.75
N GLN A 345 5.80 24.21 34.90
CA GLN A 345 6.92 25.15 34.77
C GLN A 345 7.48 25.28 33.35
N GLN A 346 7.30 24.27 32.49
CA GLN A 346 7.94 24.21 31.18
C GLN A 346 6.92 23.94 30.06
N THR A 347 6.14 22.86 30.15
CA THR A 347 5.23 22.47 29.05
C THR A 347 4.19 23.55 28.75
N TRP A 348 3.34 23.90 29.72
CA TRP A 348 2.20 24.80 29.47
C TRP A 348 2.63 26.25 29.17
N PRO A 349 3.66 26.82 29.83
CA PRO A 349 4.22 28.10 29.41
C PRO A 349 4.71 28.08 27.95
N SER A 350 5.47 27.06 27.56
CA SER A 350 5.98 26.94 26.18
C SER A 350 4.86 26.76 25.14
N VAL A 351 3.77 26.09 25.52
CA VAL A 351 2.56 25.98 24.68
C VAL A 351 1.89 27.35 24.53
N GLY A 352 1.81 28.13 25.60
CA GLY A 352 1.30 29.50 25.56
C GLY A 352 2.10 30.38 24.58
N GLU A 353 3.43 30.36 24.71
CA GLU A 353 4.35 31.08 23.82
C GLU A 353 4.24 30.60 22.37
N TRP A 354 4.08 29.29 22.14
CA TRP A 354 3.86 28.73 20.81
C TRP A 354 2.59 29.27 20.15
N VAL A 355 1.47 29.25 20.88
CA VAL A 355 0.19 29.74 20.36
C VAL A 355 0.28 31.23 20.02
N GLN A 356 0.86 32.03 20.91
CA GLN A 356 1.09 33.46 20.66
C GLN A 356 1.95 33.69 19.41
N TRP A 357 3.05 32.97 19.27
CA TRP A 357 3.93 33.07 18.11
C TRP A 357 3.19 32.71 16.80
N ARG A 358 2.38 31.64 16.80
CA ARG A 358 1.59 31.23 15.63
C ARG A 358 0.50 32.23 15.25
N GLU A 359 0.01 32.99 16.22
CA GLU A 359 -0.92 34.11 16.01
C GLU A 359 -0.22 35.44 15.67
N GLY A 360 1.10 35.41 15.46
CA GLY A 360 1.90 36.58 15.07
C GLY A 360 2.27 37.51 16.24
N VAL A 361 2.19 37.01 17.47
CA VAL A 361 2.52 37.74 18.69
C VAL A 361 3.82 37.20 19.29
N GLY A 362 4.87 38.01 19.28
CA GLY A 362 6.19 37.64 19.82
C GLY A 362 7.08 36.84 18.85
N ASP A 363 8.27 36.49 19.33
CA ASP A 363 9.24 35.69 18.58
C ASP A 363 9.04 34.18 18.82
N ARG A 364 9.71 33.35 18.03
CA ARG A 364 9.66 31.89 18.21
C ARG A 364 10.16 31.50 19.61
N PRO A 365 9.41 30.67 20.37
CA PRO A 365 9.78 30.26 21.72
C PRO A 365 11.14 29.58 21.80
N VAL A 366 11.85 29.80 22.92
CA VAL A 366 13.16 29.19 23.16
C VAL A 366 13.00 27.69 23.41
N GLY A 367 13.75 26.87 22.67
CA GLY A 367 13.72 25.41 22.77
C GLY A 367 12.75 24.71 21.81
N ILE A 368 11.87 25.45 21.13
CA ILE A 368 11.07 24.91 20.02
C ILE A 368 11.86 25.02 18.72
N ALA A 369 12.17 23.87 18.11
CA ALA A 369 12.98 23.80 16.90
C ALA A 369 12.25 23.01 15.79
N PRO A 370 12.51 23.29 14.50
CA PRO A 370 12.04 22.45 13.42
C PRO A 370 12.51 21.01 13.63
N MET A 371 11.59 20.05 13.53
CA MET A 371 11.90 18.64 13.74
C MET A 371 12.76 18.11 12.59
N ALA A 372 13.91 17.54 12.92
CA ALA A 372 14.77 16.87 11.95
C ALA A 372 14.08 15.62 11.36
N VAL A 373 14.40 15.28 10.12
CA VAL A 373 13.96 14.01 9.53
C VAL A 373 14.75 12.88 10.20
N PRO A 374 14.09 11.88 10.81
CA PRO A 374 14.81 10.75 11.41
C PRO A 374 15.63 10.00 10.36
N ASN A 375 16.91 9.73 10.62
CA ASN A 375 17.74 8.94 9.71
C ASN A 375 17.37 7.45 9.82
N PRO A 376 17.22 6.72 8.70
CA PRO A 376 16.88 5.29 8.72
C PRO A 376 17.96 4.40 9.37
N THR A 377 19.17 4.91 9.60
CA THR A 377 20.27 4.21 10.27
C THR A 377 20.30 4.40 11.79
N ASP A 378 19.45 5.25 12.37
CA ASP A 378 19.33 5.40 13.82
C ASP A 378 18.49 4.26 14.42
N GLU A 379 19.01 3.03 14.40
CA GLU A 379 18.45 1.88 15.14
C GLU A 379 18.67 1.98 16.67
N GLY A 380 19.12 3.15 17.15
CA GLY A 380 19.28 3.41 18.57
C GLY A 380 17.95 3.75 19.22
N THR A 381 17.31 2.78 19.88
CA THR A 381 16.35 3.11 20.93
C THR A 381 17.09 4.06 21.89
N GLY A 382 16.67 5.33 21.99
CA GLY A 382 17.35 6.39 22.77
C GLY A 382 17.49 6.12 24.27
N VAL A 383 17.18 4.90 24.72
CA VAL A 383 17.45 4.37 26.05
C VAL A 383 18.44 3.20 25.88
N SER A 384 19.70 3.51 26.14
CA SER A 384 20.84 2.58 26.13
C SER A 384 20.47 1.21 26.72
N VAL A 385 20.73 0.14 25.97
CA VAL A 385 20.61 -1.26 26.46
C VAL A 385 21.39 -1.47 27.77
N ALA A 386 22.45 -0.69 27.99
CA ALA A 386 23.24 -0.74 29.23
C ALA A 386 22.46 -0.22 30.46
N SER A 387 21.50 0.71 30.31
CA SER A 387 20.65 1.15 31.44
C SER A 387 19.58 0.12 31.79
N ARG A 388 19.15 -0.70 30.82
CA ARG A 388 18.19 -1.79 31.03
C ARG A 388 18.84 -3.01 31.67
N ILE A 389 20.08 -3.34 31.26
CA ILE A 389 20.84 -4.45 31.84
C ILE A 389 21.23 -4.16 33.29
N THR A 390 21.62 -2.92 33.62
CA THR A 390 21.97 -2.57 35.01
C THR A 390 20.80 -2.69 35.99
N HIS A 391 19.55 -2.50 35.53
CA HIS A 391 18.37 -2.75 36.36
C HIS A 391 17.93 -4.21 36.43
N THR A 392 18.22 -5.01 35.40
CA THR A 392 17.83 -6.44 35.35
C THR A 392 18.90 -7.34 36.00
N ALA A 393 20.17 -6.95 35.96
CA ALA A 393 21.27 -7.69 36.58
C ALA A 393 21.21 -7.70 38.12
N ALA A 394 20.54 -6.71 38.74
CA ALA A 394 20.30 -6.70 40.18
C ALA A 394 19.23 -7.71 40.62
N THR A 395 18.47 -8.30 39.69
CA THR A 395 17.33 -9.20 39.97
C THR A 395 17.53 -10.62 39.46
N LEU A 396 18.58 -10.88 38.67
CA LEU A 396 18.87 -12.20 38.08
C LEU A 396 19.98 -12.99 38.80
N ALA A 397 20.44 -12.52 39.96
CA ALA A 397 21.47 -13.22 40.73
C ALA A 397 20.97 -14.51 41.44
N ASP A 398 19.67 -14.80 41.44
CA ASP A 398 19.09 -15.87 42.28
C ASP A 398 18.48 -17.08 41.55
N VAL A 399 18.65 -17.25 40.23
CA VAL A 399 18.12 -18.47 39.57
C VAL A 399 19.07 -19.05 38.52
N GLY A 400 19.89 -20.00 38.97
CA GLY A 400 20.12 -21.31 38.33
C GLY A 400 20.73 -21.34 36.92
N THR A 401 22.05 -21.53 36.87
CA THR A 401 22.81 -22.00 35.71
C THR A 401 22.55 -23.47 35.42
N ASP A 402 22.01 -23.81 34.24
CA ASP A 402 22.48 -24.93 33.40
C ASP A 402 21.52 -25.19 32.22
N LEU A 403 22.04 -25.10 30.99
CA LEU A 403 21.76 -26.02 29.87
C LEU A 403 22.40 -25.52 28.56
N GLY A 404 23.27 -26.35 27.97
CA GLY A 404 23.28 -26.52 26.51
C GLY A 404 24.48 -25.99 25.73
N LYS A 405 25.71 -26.42 26.03
CA LYS A 405 26.79 -26.45 25.03
C LYS A 405 26.48 -27.52 24.00
N GLY A 406 26.02 -27.14 22.81
CA GLY A 406 25.78 -28.13 21.76
C GLY A 406 25.29 -27.63 20.41
N LEU A 407 25.69 -26.45 19.91
CA LEU A 407 25.39 -26.02 18.52
C LEU A 407 26.43 -25.03 17.98
N ALA A 408 27.71 -25.41 17.89
CA ALA A 408 28.78 -24.51 17.41
C ALA A 408 29.28 -24.79 15.97
N GLY A 409 28.57 -25.60 15.17
CA GLY A 409 29.13 -26.13 13.90
C GLY A 409 28.56 -25.63 12.57
N ILE A 410 27.44 -24.91 12.51
CA ILE A 410 26.72 -24.67 11.22
C ILE A 410 26.21 -23.22 11.06
N ALA A 411 26.85 -22.22 11.66
CA ALA A 411 26.25 -20.87 11.77
C ALA A 411 26.77 -19.77 10.83
N VAL A 412 27.74 -20.01 9.93
CA VAL A 412 28.35 -18.90 9.17
C VAL A 412 27.78 -18.69 7.76
N GLY A 413 27.00 -19.65 7.21
CA GLY A 413 26.37 -19.50 5.89
C GLY A 413 24.87 -19.15 5.88
N ALA A 414 24.16 -19.36 6.99
CA ALA A 414 22.68 -19.34 7.02
C ALA A 414 22.06 -18.08 7.67
N VAL A 415 22.86 -17.23 8.31
CA VAL A 415 22.33 -16.16 9.17
C VAL A 415 21.85 -14.92 8.40
N ARG A 416 22.27 -14.72 7.14
CA ARG A 416 21.76 -13.61 6.30
C ARG A 416 20.45 -13.92 5.57
N GLY A 417 20.09 -15.19 5.36
CA GLY A 417 18.84 -15.55 4.67
C GLY A 417 17.67 -15.85 5.61
N ALA A 418 17.93 -16.26 6.86
CA ALA A 418 16.91 -16.81 7.74
C ALA A 418 15.99 -15.78 8.43
N ARG A 419 16.38 -14.50 8.53
CA ARG A 419 15.57 -13.48 9.20
C ARG A 419 14.37 -12.99 8.37
N ASP A 420 14.46 -13.05 7.04
CA ASP A 420 13.35 -12.66 6.15
C ASP A 420 12.40 -13.85 5.83
N LEU A 421 12.87 -15.08 6.02
CA LEU A 421 12.17 -16.30 5.58
C LEU A 421 11.01 -16.75 6.49
N THR A 422 10.99 -16.42 7.79
CA THR A 422 9.97 -16.96 8.71
C THR A 422 8.59 -16.32 8.53
N GLY A 423 8.52 -15.03 8.22
CA GLY A 423 7.25 -14.31 8.02
C GLY A 423 6.64 -14.45 6.63
N GLU A 424 7.48 -14.48 5.59
CA GLU A 424 7.03 -14.64 4.20
C GLU A 424 6.59 -16.08 3.90
N ALA A 425 7.35 -17.08 4.38
CA ALA A 425 6.99 -18.48 4.21
C ALA A 425 5.66 -18.83 4.92
N ALA A 426 5.42 -18.26 6.12
CA ALA A 426 4.15 -18.46 6.84
C ALA A 426 2.92 -17.94 6.07
N ARG A 427 3.07 -16.85 5.30
CA ARG A 427 2.00 -16.29 4.44
C ARG A 427 1.86 -17.02 3.10
N ALA A 428 2.98 -17.46 2.54
CA ALA A 428 3.01 -18.17 1.26
C ALA A 428 2.47 -19.60 1.34
N LEU A 429 2.81 -20.35 2.40
CA LEU A 429 2.51 -21.79 2.51
C LEU A 429 1.02 -22.14 2.38
N PRO A 430 0.07 -21.48 3.09
CA PRO A 430 -1.35 -21.79 2.95
C PRO A 430 -1.89 -21.52 1.53
N ARG A 431 -1.36 -20.49 0.85
CA ARG A 431 -1.76 -20.10 -0.51
C ARG A 431 -1.26 -21.12 -1.53
N LEU A 432 -0.01 -21.54 -1.40
CA LEU A 432 0.58 -22.58 -2.26
C LEU A 432 -0.07 -23.94 -2.02
N ALA A 433 -0.38 -24.29 -0.78
CA ALA A 433 -1.13 -25.50 -0.45
C ALA A 433 -2.52 -25.48 -1.09
N ARG A 434 -3.25 -24.35 -0.99
CA ARG A 434 -4.55 -24.18 -1.64
C ARG A 434 -4.43 -24.31 -3.16
N LEU A 435 -3.44 -23.65 -3.78
CA LEU A 435 -3.19 -23.72 -5.22
C LEU A 435 -2.90 -25.15 -5.69
N GLY A 436 -2.07 -25.91 -4.95
CA GLY A 436 -1.75 -27.30 -5.25
C GLY A 436 -2.94 -28.28 -5.12
N GLN A 437 -4.00 -27.89 -4.40
CA GLN A 437 -5.22 -28.68 -4.24
C GLN A 437 -6.28 -28.40 -5.32
N ILE A 438 -6.07 -27.40 -6.19
CA ILE A 438 -7.05 -27.07 -7.24
C ILE A 438 -6.99 -28.13 -8.33
N GLN A 439 -8.10 -28.86 -8.48
CA GLN A 439 -8.33 -29.84 -9.52
C GLN A 439 -9.31 -29.29 -10.56
N PRO A 440 -9.43 -29.91 -11.76
CA PRO A 440 -10.34 -29.45 -12.81
C PRO A 440 -11.81 -29.25 -12.37
N ARG A 441 -12.25 -30.01 -11.35
CA ARG A 441 -13.61 -29.98 -10.79
C ARG A 441 -13.75 -29.16 -9.50
N THR A 442 -12.68 -28.51 -9.04
CA THR A 442 -12.75 -27.64 -7.87
C THR A 442 -13.59 -26.42 -8.20
N ARG A 443 -14.57 -26.08 -7.33
CA ARG A 443 -15.30 -24.81 -7.43
C ARG A 443 -14.39 -23.66 -7.04
N ILE A 444 -14.11 -22.79 -8.00
CA ILE A 444 -13.29 -21.61 -7.79
C ILE A 444 -13.61 -20.60 -8.88
N SER A 445 -13.82 -19.36 -8.47
CA SER A 445 -14.12 -18.24 -9.36
C SER A 445 -13.89 -16.92 -8.62
N VAL A 446 -13.87 -15.80 -9.34
CA VAL A 446 -13.78 -14.45 -8.75
C VAL A 446 -14.93 -14.22 -7.77
N GLY A 447 -16.17 -14.46 -8.21
CA GLY A 447 -17.37 -14.28 -7.39
C GLY A 447 -17.36 -15.12 -6.12
N GLY A 448 -16.89 -16.37 -6.23
CA GLY A 448 -16.82 -17.32 -5.12
C GLY A 448 -15.76 -16.96 -4.09
N LEU A 449 -14.59 -16.48 -4.52
CA LEU A 449 -13.53 -16.04 -3.60
C LEU A 449 -13.93 -14.75 -2.87
N LEU A 450 -14.57 -13.80 -3.57
CA LEU A 450 -15.15 -12.60 -2.95
C LEU A 450 -16.20 -12.95 -1.89
N ALA A 451 -17.10 -13.89 -2.20
CA ALA A 451 -18.13 -14.35 -1.28
C ALA A 451 -17.51 -15.06 -0.06
N GLU A 452 -16.48 -15.90 -0.28
CA GLU A 452 -15.76 -16.58 0.80
C GLU A 452 -15.12 -15.58 1.77
N ILE A 453 -14.42 -14.58 1.25
CA ILE A 453 -13.76 -13.55 2.06
C ILE A 453 -14.79 -12.71 2.79
N GLY A 454 -15.87 -12.29 2.12
CA GLY A 454 -16.90 -11.46 2.74
C GLY A 454 -17.65 -12.17 3.87
N ARG A 455 -17.82 -13.50 3.80
CA ARG A 455 -18.35 -14.27 4.94
C ARG A 455 -17.40 -14.29 6.13
N LYS A 456 -16.09 -14.34 5.89
CA LYS A 456 -15.06 -14.38 6.95
C LYS A 456 -14.78 -13.00 7.55
N SER A 457 -14.91 -11.94 6.76
CA SER A 457 -14.51 -10.57 7.16
C SER A 457 -15.39 -9.50 6.50
N PRO A 458 -16.69 -9.43 6.85
CA PRO A 458 -17.67 -8.59 6.14
C PRO A 458 -17.36 -7.09 6.21
N LYS A 459 -16.98 -6.60 7.41
CA LYS A 459 -16.67 -5.19 7.66
C LYS A 459 -15.29 -4.76 7.15
N ARG A 460 -14.51 -5.68 6.57
CA ARG A 460 -13.18 -5.35 6.08
C ARG A 460 -13.29 -4.56 4.78
N GLU A 461 -12.38 -3.61 4.62
CA GLU A 461 -12.21 -2.79 3.44
C GLU A 461 -11.84 -3.67 2.23
N CYS A 462 -12.52 -3.47 1.11
CA CYS A 462 -12.33 -4.19 -0.14
C CYS A 462 -11.80 -3.24 -1.22
N PHE A 463 -12.60 -2.23 -1.59
CA PHE A 463 -12.26 -1.25 -2.62
C PHE A 463 -12.05 0.13 -2.02
N ILE A 464 -11.10 0.88 -2.57
CA ILE A 464 -10.96 2.33 -2.39
C ILE A 464 -11.12 2.96 -3.77
N PHE A 465 -12.04 3.90 -3.93
CA PHE A 465 -12.31 4.57 -5.21
C PHE A 465 -12.88 5.95 -4.96
N GLU A 466 -12.29 6.99 -5.58
CA GLU A 466 -12.70 8.39 -5.41
C GLU A 466 -12.86 8.79 -3.92
N ASP A 467 -11.82 8.49 -3.14
CA ASP A 467 -11.75 8.70 -1.68
C ASP A 467 -12.74 7.89 -0.84
N ARG A 468 -13.66 7.13 -1.44
CA ARG A 468 -14.61 6.27 -0.74
C ARG A 468 -14.09 4.86 -0.56
N VAL A 469 -14.39 4.27 0.60
CA VAL A 469 -14.02 2.91 0.97
C VAL A 469 -15.27 2.03 0.97
N TYR A 470 -15.17 0.87 0.32
CA TYR A 470 -16.24 -0.10 0.22
C TYR A 470 -15.84 -1.37 0.97
N THR A 471 -16.67 -1.80 1.92
CA THR A 471 -16.45 -3.05 2.66
C THR A 471 -16.83 -4.27 1.81
N PHE A 472 -16.31 -5.46 2.17
CA PHE A 472 -16.71 -6.71 1.51
C PHE A 472 -18.22 -6.98 1.60
N GLU A 473 -18.86 -6.58 2.70
CA GLU A 473 -20.32 -6.65 2.85
C GLU A 473 -21.05 -5.76 1.85
N ALA A 474 -20.65 -4.49 1.75
CA ALA A 474 -21.25 -3.55 0.79
C ALA A 474 -21.05 -4.01 -0.66
N VAL A 475 -19.85 -4.49 -0.99
CA VAL A 475 -19.52 -5.04 -2.31
C VAL A 475 -20.33 -6.30 -2.60
N ASN A 476 -20.47 -7.24 -1.66
CA ASN A 476 -21.25 -8.46 -1.88
C ASN A 476 -22.73 -8.17 -2.08
N ARG A 477 -23.32 -7.31 -1.27
CA ARG A 477 -24.71 -6.86 -1.46
C ARG A 477 -24.91 -6.22 -2.84
N ARG A 478 -23.95 -5.41 -3.28
CA ARG A 478 -23.98 -4.82 -4.62
C ARG A 478 -23.88 -5.89 -5.71
N ILE A 479 -23.02 -6.89 -5.55
CA ILE A 479 -22.91 -8.01 -6.49
C ILE A 479 -24.22 -8.80 -6.55
N ASP A 480 -24.86 -9.09 -5.42
CA ASP A 480 -26.13 -9.83 -5.37
C ASP A 480 -27.25 -9.07 -6.10
N ASN A 481 -27.29 -7.74 -5.93
CA ASN A 481 -28.17 -6.85 -6.66
C ASN A 481 -27.93 -6.90 -8.18
N VAL A 482 -26.66 -6.87 -8.60
CA VAL A 482 -26.30 -6.98 -10.02
C VAL A 482 -26.64 -8.38 -10.56
N VAL A 483 -26.43 -9.45 -9.80
CA VAL A 483 -26.83 -10.82 -10.18
C VAL A 483 -28.33 -10.89 -10.49
N LEU A 484 -29.17 -10.28 -9.65
CA LEU A 484 -30.62 -10.19 -9.87
C LEU A 484 -30.93 -9.48 -11.19
N GLY A 485 -30.38 -8.27 -11.39
CA GLY A 485 -30.60 -7.49 -12.61
C GLY A 485 -30.12 -8.22 -13.88
N LEU A 486 -28.95 -8.85 -13.84
CA LEU A 486 -28.42 -9.63 -14.97
C LEU A 486 -29.28 -10.87 -15.27
N ALA A 487 -29.72 -11.62 -14.24
CA ALA A 487 -30.53 -12.82 -14.41
C ALA A 487 -31.92 -12.50 -14.99
N ASP A 488 -32.54 -11.42 -14.50
CA ASP A 488 -33.83 -10.89 -15.00
C ASP A 488 -33.72 -10.48 -16.47
N ASN A 489 -32.60 -9.85 -16.85
CA ASN A 489 -32.29 -9.46 -18.22
C ASN A 489 -31.68 -10.59 -19.07
N GLY A 490 -31.93 -11.85 -18.71
CA GLY A 490 -31.66 -12.99 -19.58
C GLY A 490 -30.22 -13.49 -19.59
N ILE A 491 -29.32 -13.01 -18.73
CA ILE A 491 -27.98 -13.59 -18.60
C ILE A 491 -28.10 -15.01 -18.00
N ARG A 492 -27.39 -15.98 -18.59
CA ARG A 492 -27.44 -17.40 -18.23
C ARG A 492 -26.02 -17.99 -18.10
N PRO A 493 -25.86 -19.12 -17.39
CA PRO A 493 -24.58 -19.82 -17.33
C PRO A 493 -24.01 -20.10 -18.73
N ALA A 494 -22.68 -20.04 -18.87
CA ALA A 494 -21.91 -20.19 -20.10
C ALA A 494 -22.12 -19.12 -21.19
N MET A 495 -23.04 -18.16 -21.03
CA MET A 495 -23.20 -17.02 -21.93
C MET A 495 -21.94 -16.14 -21.92
N HIS A 496 -21.54 -15.63 -23.08
CA HIS A 496 -20.43 -14.69 -23.20
C HIS A 496 -20.95 -13.25 -23.13
N VAL A 497 -20.56 -12.55 -22.08
CA VAL A 497 -21.01 -11.19 -21.78
C VAL A 497 -19.83 -10.22 -21.94
N GLY A 498 -19.97 -9.25 -22.83
CA GLY A 498 -19.00 -8.19 -23.04
C GLY A 498 -18.99 -7.24 -21.84
N ILE A 499 -17.81 -6.88 -21.36
CA ILE A 499 -17.62 -5.80 -20.39
C ILE A 499 -16.87 -4.68 -21.11
N LEU A 500 -17.56 -3.56 -21.31
CA LEU A 500 -16.99 -2.34 -21.85
C LEU A 500 -17.13 -1.23 -20.80
N MET A 501 -16.26 -1.28 -19.80
CA MET A 501 -16.30 -0.40 -18.64
C MET A 501 -14.89 -0.01 -18.22
N ASP A 502 -14.74 1.21 -17.71
CA ASP A 502 -13.52 1.66 -17.04
C ASP A 502 -13.32 0.93 -15.70
N VAL A 503 -12.10 1.04 -15.16
CA VAL A 503 -11.79 0.54 -13.82
C VAL A 503 -12.59 1.32 -12.77
N ARG A 504 -13.59 0.65 -12.17
CA ARG A 504 -14.46 1.20 -11.11
C ARG A 504 -15.08 0.08 -10.28
N PRO A 505 -15.60 0.36 -9.07
CA PRO A 505 -16.27 -0.65 -8.24
C PRO A 505 -17.41 -1.39 -8.97
N SER A 506 -18.21 -0.70 -9.79
CA SER A 506 -19.30 -1.32 -10.55
C SER A 506 -18.81 -2.29 -11.62
N ALA A 507 -17.68 -2.01 -12.27
CA ALA A 507 -17.07 -2.93 -13.24
C ALA A 507 -16.56 -4.21 -12.55
N MET A 508 -15.92 -4.08 -11.39
CA MET A 508 -15.53 -5.24 -10.57
C MET A 508 -16.75 -6.03 -10.11
N ALA A 509 -17.83 -5.35 -9.72
CA ALA A 509 -19.08 -5.99 -9.34
C ALA A 509 -19.75 -6.71 -10.51
N ALA A 510 -19.73 -6.15 -11.73
CA ALA A 510 -20.23 -6.80 -12.93
C ALA A 510 -19.46 -8.08 -13.25
N VAL A 511 -18.14 -8.02 -13.26
CA VAL A 511 -17.27 -9.20 -13.49
C VAL A 511 -17.54 -10.28 -12.43
N ALA A 512 -17.67 -9.88 -11.16
CA ALA A 512 -17.99 -10.82 -10.09
C ALA A 512 -19.41 -11.40 -10.21
N ALA A 513 -20.41 -10.61 -10.59
CA ALA A 513 -21.80 -11.04 -10.77
C ALA A 513 -21.95 -12.02 -11.95
N ILE A 514 -21.32 -11.73 -13.09
CA ILE A 514 -21.23 -12.64 -14.24
C ILE A 514 -20.58 -13.97 -13.81
N SER A 515 -19.50 -13.87 -13.01
CA SER A 515 -18.86 -15.04 -12.41
C SER A 515 -19.78 -15.82 -11.44
N ARG A 516 -20.61 -15.16 -10.64
CA ARG A 516 -21.61 -15.80 -9.75
C ARG A 516 -22.69 -16.55 -10.51
N LEU A 517 -23.05 -16.05 -11.69
CA LEU A 517 -24.02 -16.68 -12.60
C LEU A 517 -23.42 -17.86 -13.38
N GLY A 518 -22.09 -18.02 -13.40
CA GLY A 518 -21.41 -19.01 -14.23
C GLY A 518 -21.32 -18.62 -15.70
N ALA A 519 -21.48 -17.34 -16.02
CA ALA A 519 -21.26 -16.78 -17.35
C ALA A 519 -19.78 -16.37 -17.55
N VAL A 520 -19.39 -16.08 -18.79
CA VAL A 520 -18.02 -15.71 -19.18
C VAL A 520 -17.95 -14.21 -19.41
N SER A 521 -16.99 -13.52 -18.79
CA SER A 521 -16.75 -12.10 -19.10
C SER A 521 -15.76 -11.96 -20.26
N ALA A 522 -16.17 -11.33 -21.35
CA ALA A 522 -15.28 -10.87 -22.41
C ALA A 522 -14.92 -9.41 -22.17
N LEU A 523 -13.68 -9.13 -21.78
CA LEU A 523 -13.25 -7.80 -21.35
C LEU A 523 -12.80 -7.01 -22.59
N ILE A 524 -13.66 -6.14 -23.10
CA ILE A 524 -13.47 -5.45 -24.37
C ILE A 524 -12.64 -4.18 -24.14
N PRO A 525 -11.48 -4.02 -24.81
CA PRO A 525 -10.75 -2.76 -24.77
C PRO A 525 -11.55 -1.66 -25.51
N PRO A 526 -11.64 -0.43 -24.97
CA PRO A 526 -12.23 0.68 -25.71
C PRO A 526 -11.34 1.03 -26.91
N GLY A 527 -11.95 1.34 -28.05
CA GLY A 527 -11.22 1.73 -29.27
C GLY A 527 -11.88 1.26 -30.57
N PRO A 528 -11.16 1.32 -31.69
CA PRO A 528 -11.71 1.00 -33.02
C PRO A 528 -12.07 -0.50 -33.19
N ASP A 529 -11.48 -1.38 -32.40
CA ASP A 529 -11.59 -2.84 -32.58
C ASP A 529 -12.75 -3.49 -31.80
N ILE A 530 -13.69 -2.71 -31.25
CA ILE A 530 -14.79 -3.22 -30.42
C ILE A 530 -15.64 -4.26 -31.18
N ALA A 531 -16.00 -3.99 -32.43
CA ALA A 531 -16.80 -4.92 -33.23
C ALA A 531 -16.08 -6.26 -33.47
N GLU A 532 -14.77 -6.20 -33.70
CA GLU A 532 -13.95 -7.39 -33.89
C GLU A 532 -13.78 -8.17 -32.58
N ALA A 533 -13.60 -7.47 -31.45
CA ALA A 533 -13.57 -8.08 -30.12
C ALA A 533 -14.90 -8.79 -29.78
N VAL A 534 -16.04 -8.15 -30.08
CA VAL A 534 -17.39 -8.73 -29.93
C VAL A 534 -17.51 -10.02 -30.74
N ARG A 535 -17.12 -9.98 -32.02
CA ARG A 535 -17.18 -11.13 -32.93
C ARG A 535 -16.28 -12.28 -32.46
N LEU A 536 -15.02 -11.99 -32.17
CA LEU A 536 -14.02 -12.98 -31.74
C LEU A 536 -14.31 -13.55 -30.35
N GLY A 537 -14.89 -12.72 -29.47
CA GLY A 537 -15.35 -13.10 -28.14
C GLY A 537 -16.64 -13.91 -28.16
N GLY A 538 -17.41 -13.89 -29.25
CA GLY A 538 -18.74 -14.49 -29.31
C GLY A 538 -19.72 -13.84 -28.33
N VAL A 539 -19.61 -12.52 -28.17
CA VAL A 539 -20.39 -11.77 -27.17
C VAL A 539 -21.86 -11.66 -27.58
N GLU A 540 -22.76 -11.95 -26.63
CA GLU A 540 -24.22 -11.92 -26.85
C GLU A 540 -24.88 -10.66 -26.29
N LYS A 541 -24.34 -10.11 -25.20
CA LYS A 541 -24.80 -8.87 -24.55
C LYS A 541 -23.62 -8.09 -23.98
N ILE A 542 -23.74 -6.78 -23.87
CA ILE A 542 -22.69 -5.91 -23.33
C ILE A 542 -23.15 -5.27 -22.02
N VAL A 543 -22.32 -5.33 -20.98
CA VAL A 543 -22.44 -4.47 -19.81
C VAL A 543 -21.50 -3.29 -20.00
N ALA A 544 -22.04 -2.07 -19.94
CA ALA A 544 -21.30 -0.83 -20.14
C ALA A 544 -21.47 0.14 -18.97
N ASP A 545 -20.50 1.02 -18.77
CA ASP A 545 -20.70 2.22 -17.96
C ASP A 545 -21.23 3.36 -18.85
N PRO A 546 -21.74 4.47 -18.27
CA PRO A 546 -22.26 5.59 -19.06
C PRO A 546 -21.27 6.13 -20.07
N GLU A 547 -20.00 6.20 -19.70
CA GLU A 547 -18.94 6.78 -20.51
C GLU A 547 -18.64 5.96 -21.76
N ASN A 548 -18.96 4.66 -21.75
CA ASN A 548 -18.82 3.76 -22.90
C ASN A 548 -20.15 3.35 -23.54
N LEU A 549 -21.27 4.00 -23.17
CA LEU A 549 -22.60 3.62 -23.64
C LEU A 549 -22.74 3.73 -25.16
N ASP A 550 -22.35 4.85 -25.76
CA ASP A 550 -22.47 5.08 -27.21
C ASP A 550 -21.70 4.02 -28.01
N ALA A 551 -20.48 3.70 -27.57
CA ALA A 551 -19.64 2.68 -28.18
C ALA A 551 -20.24 1.27 -28.04
N ALA A 552 -20.90 0.98 -26.91
CA ALA A 552 -21.62 -0.28 -26.73
C ALA A 552 -22.86 -0.37 -27.63
N VAL A 553 -23.66 0.70 -27.72
CA VAL A 553 -24.86 0.77 -28.58
C VAL A 553 -24.50 0.62 -30.05
N ALA A 554 -23.38 1.23 -30.48
CA ALA A 554 -22.87 1.12 -31.85
C ALA A 554 -22.56 -0.33 -32.31
N THR A 555 -22.45 -1.28 -31.38
CA THR A 555 -22.28 -2.71 -31.71
C THR A 555 -23.57 -3.38 -32.19
N GLY A 556 -24.74 -2.79 -31.91
CA GLY A 556 -26.06 -3.36 -32.20
C GLY A 556 -26.49 -4.51 -31.28
N LEU A 557 -25.73 -4.82 -30.22
CA LEU A 557 -26.09 -5.80 -29.21
C LEU A 557 -26.93 -5.18 -28.08
N PRO A 558 -27.72 -5.98 -27.33
CA PRO A 558 -28.38 -5.52 -26.11
C PRO A 558 -27.36 -5.01 -25.08
N VAL A 559 -27.60 -3.81 -24.54
CA VAL A 559 -26.70 -3.15 -23.59
C VAL A 559 -27.35 -3.04 -22.21
N LEU A 560 -26.61 -3.45 -21.17
CA LEU A 560 -26.97 -3.28 -19.77
C LEU A 560 -26.06 -2.23 -19.14
N VAL A 561 -26.61 -1.09 -18.74
CA VAL A 561 -25.81 0.02 -18.20
C VAL A 561 -25.67 -0.12 -16.68
N LEU A 562 -24.45 0.05 -16.17
CA LEU A 562 -24.12 -0.07 -14.75
C LEU A 562 -23.06 0.95 -14.30
N GLY A 563 -23.27 1.66 -13.20
CA GLY A 563 -22.30 2.59 -12.60
C GLY A 563 -22.84 4.01 -12.40
N GLY A 564 -21.99 5.05 -12.54
CA GLY A 564 -22.37 6.47 -12.74
C GLY A 564 -23.20 7.21 -11.67
N GLY A 565 -23.61 6.54 -10.58
CA GLY A 565 -24.31 7.16 -9.45
C GLY A 565 -25.82 7.33 -9.65
N ASP A 566 -26.51 7.66 -8.55
CA ASP A 566 -27.99 7.65 -8.46
C ASP A 566 -28.67 8.81 -9.20
N VAL A 567 -27.90 9.82 -9.64
CA VAL A 567 -28.41 11.03 -10.29
C VAL A 567 -27.74 11.19 -11.66
N ARG A 568 -28.14 10.35 -12.61
CA ARG A 568 -27.76 10.54 -14.02
C ARG A 568 -28.97 10.32 -14.94
N ASP A 569 -29.00 11.11 -15.99
CA ASP A 569 -29.80 10.82 -17.17
C ASP A 569 -28.88 10.18 -18.22
N LEU A 570 -29.34 9.06 -18.76
CA LEU A 570 -28.70 8.43 -19.90
C LEU A 570 -29.34 9.03 -21.16
N ASP A 571 -28.52 9.67 -21.99
CA ASP A 571 -28.96 10.15 -23.29
C ASP A 571 -28.99 8.95 -24.26
N VAL A 572 -30.15 8.28 -24.32
CA VAL A 572 -30.33 7.08 -25.14
C VAL A 572 -31.36 7.37 -26.23
N GLU A 573 -30.99 7.10 -27.48
CA GLU A 573 -31.92 7.24 -28.59
C GLU A 573 -33.17 6.35 -28.41
N PRO A 574 -34.38 6.86 -28.68
CA PRO A 574 -35.60 6.07 -28.62
C PRO A 574 -35.53 4.84 -29.52
N GLY A 575 -35.57 3.64 -28.93
CA GLY A 575 -35.55 2.35 -29.65
C GLY A 575 -34.26 1.55 -29.52
N ALA A 576 -33.21 2.07 -28.87
CA ALA A 576 -32.04 1.27 -28.51
C ALA A 576 -32.39 0.21 -27.46
N ASP A 577 -31.88 -1.02 -27.60
CA ASP A 577 -32.06 -2.12 -26.64
C ASP A 577 -31.12 -1.93 -25.44
N VAL A 578 -31.45 -0.93 -24.61
CA VAL A 578 -30.65 -0.47 -23.47
C VAL A 578 -31.46 -0.58 -22.19
N VAL A 579 -30.90 -1.26 -21.20
CA VAL A 579 -31.50 -1.38 -19.86
C VAL A 579 -30.56 -0.76 -18.82
N ASP A 580 -31.04 0.24 -18.08
CA ASP A 580 -30.30 0.81 -16.95
C ASP A 580 -30.50 -0.04 -15.69
N LEU A 581 -29.46 -0.78 -15.30
CA LEU A 581 -29.52 -1.67 -14.13
C LEU A 581 -29.63 -0.90 -12.82
N GLU A 582 -29.31 0.41 -12.79
CA GLU A 582 -29.47 1.25 -11.58
C GLU A 582 -30.93 1.63 -11.31
N ARG A 583 -31.79 1.61 -12.35
CA ARG A 583 -33.21 1.99 -12.24
C ARG A 583 -34.14 0.81 -11.96
N LEU A 584 -33.60 -0.41 -11.91
CA LEU A 584 -34.39 -1.60 -11.62
C LEU A 584 -34.81 -1.64 -10.14
N ASP A 585 -36.09 -1.91 -9.89
CA ASP A 585 -36.56 -2.25 -8.55
C ASP A 585 -36.19 -3.71 -8.23
N ILE A 586 -34.98 -3.88 -7.71
CA ILE A 586 -34.41 -5.18 -7.36
C ILE A 586 -35.25 -5.90 -6.30
N SER A 587 -36.02 -5.17 -5.47
CA SER A 587 -36.89 -5.79 -4.46
C SER A 587 -38.05 -6.59 -5.06
N SER A 588 -38.41 -6.27 -6.32
CA SER A 588 -39.45 -6.97 -7.08
C SER A 588 -38.94 -8.19 -7.85
N VAL A 589 -37.62 -8.33 -8.03
CA VAL A 589 -37.01 -9.40 -8.84
C VAL A 589 -36.85 -10.67 -8.02
N GLN A 590 -37.32 -11.80 -8.54
CA GLN A 590 -37.16 -13.12 -7.93
C GLN A 590 -36.01 -13.88 -8.61
N LEU A 591 -35.16 -14.54 -7.81
CA LEU A 591 -34.10 -15.38 -8.36
C LEU A 591 -34.73 -16.54 -9.15
N PRO A 592 -34.28 -16.78 -10.40
CA PRO A 592 -34.76 -17.91 -11.17
C PRO A 592 -34.42 -19.25 -10.51
N GLY A 593 -35.29 -20.25 -10.65
CA GLY A 593 -35.09 -21.57 -10.03
C GLY A 593 -33.85 -22.35 -10.52
N TRP A 594 -33.24 -21.93 -11.64
CA TRP A 594 -31.98 -22.50 -12.14
C TRP A 594 -30.73 -21.89 -11.47
N TYR A 595 -30.87 -20.77 -10.76
CA TYR A 595 -29.74 -20.05 -10.20
C TYR A 595 -29.06 -20.87 -9.10
N VAL A 596 -27.76 -21.09 -9.27
CA VAL A 596 -26.88 -21.65 -8.24
C VAL A 596 -25.73 -20.66 -8.08
N PRO A 597 -25.48 -20.12 -6.88
CA PRO A 597 -24.40 -19.16 -6.68
C PRO A 597 -23.03 -19.81 -6.89
N ASP A 598 -22.16 -19.10 -7.60
CA ASP A 598 -20.76 -19.45 -7.81
C ASP A 598 -20.54 -20.88 -8.36
N PRO A 599 -21.16 -21.25 -9.50
CA PRO A 599 -21.11 -22.62 -10.02
C PRO A 599 -19.76 -22.95 -10.69
N GLY A 600 -18.95 -21.93 -11.00
CA GLY A 600 -17.74 -22.04 -11.83
C GLY A 600 -16.71 -23.04 -11.33
N LEU A 601 -16.33 -23.96 -12.20
CA LEU A 601 -15.28 -24.95 -11.97
C LEU A 601 -13.93 -24.46 -12.52
N ALA A 602 -12.84 -24.92 -11.92
CA ALA A 602 -11.49 -24.55 -12.30
C ALA A 602 -11.19 -24.74 -13.81
N ARG A 603 -11.70 -25.81 -14.43
CA ARG A 603 -11.52 -26.07 -15.87
C ARG A 603 -12.31 -25.16 -16.80
N GLU A 604 -13.34 -24.49 -16.29
CA GLU A 604 -14.28 -23.72 -17.11
C GLU A 604 -13.70 -22.36 -17.47
N LEU A 605 -14.11 -21.85 -18.63
CA LEU A 605 -13.75 -20.53 -19.10
C LEU A 605 -14.36 -19.48 -18.16
N ALA A 606 -13.54 -18.52 -17.74
CA ALA A 606 -13.96 -17.42 -16.87
C ALA A 606 -13.91 -16.09 -17.62
N PHE A 607 -12.82 -15.86 -18.35
CA PHE A 607 -12.57 -14.60 -19.04
C PHE A 607 -12.09 -14.79 -20.48
N ILE A 608 -12.42 -13.83 -21.32
CA ILE A 608 -11.81 -13.62 -22.63
C ILE A 608 -11.15 -12.24 -22.60
N LEU A 609 -9.84 -12.20 -22.82
CA LEU A 609 -9.07 -10.95 -22.92
C LEU A 609 -8.62 -10.76 -24.37
N PHE A 610 -8.51 -9.51 -24.80
CA PHE A 610 -8.03 -9.16 -26.12
C PHE A 610 -6.69 -8.42 -26.00
N SER A 611 -5.74 -8.76 -26.86
CA SER A 611 -4.45 -8.07 -26.93
C SER A 611 -4.06 -7.88 -28.38
N GLY A 612 -3.76 -6.65 -28.81
CA GLY A 612 -3.40 -6.36 -30.20
C GLY A 612 -2.63 -5.06 -30.34
N GLY A 613 -1.99 -4.89 -31.49
CA GLY A 613 -1.31 -3.69 -31.97
C GLY A 613 -1.18 -3.78 -33.48
N GLY A 614 -1.63 -2.76 -34.22
CA GLY A 614 -1.72 -2.80 -35.68
C GLY A 614 -2.97 -3.53 -36.17
N ASP A 615 -2.85 -4.31 -37.25
CA ASP A 615 -3.99 -4.86 -38.02
C ASP A 615 -4.61 -6.17 -37.48
N THR A 616 -4.16 -6.69 -36.32
CA THR A 616 -4.67 -7.97 -35.79
C THR A 616 -4.91 -7.96 -34.27
N LEU A 617 -6.06 -8.49 -33.86
CA LEU A 617 -6.47 -8.64 -32.46
C LEU A 617 -6.32 -10.10 -32.01
N ALA A 618 -5.46 -10.37 -31.02
CA ALA A 618 -5.29 -11.70 -30.46
C ALA A 618 -6.27 -11.94 -29.29
N VAL A 619 -6.83 -13.14 -29.25
CA VAL A 619 -7.82 -13.57 -28.24
C VAL A 619 -7.16 -14.48 -27.23
N ARG A 620 -7.35 -14.19 -25.94
CA ARG A 620 -6.81 -14.98 -24.83
C ARG A 620 -7.94 -15.53 -23.98
N ARG A 621 -8.06 -16.85 -23.91
CA ARG A 621 -9.06 -17.55 -23.09
C ARG A 621 -8.47 -17.90 -21.74
N VAL A 622 -9.11 -17.45 -20.67
CA VAL A 622 -8.63 -17.62 -19.30
C VAL A 622 -9.64 -18.43 -18.51
N THR A 623 -9.24 -19.61 -18.06
CA THR A 623 -10.06 -20.46 -17.18
C THR A 623 -10.03 -19.96 -15.75
N ASN A 624 -10.99 -20.43 -14.93
CA ASN A 624 -10.98 -20.19 -13.49
C ASN A 624 -9.68 -20.69 -12.82
N TYR A 625 -9.12 -21.81 -13.28
CA TYR A 625 -7.83 -22.32 -12.82
C TYR A 625 -6.70 -21.33 -13.14
N ARG A 626 -6.65 -20.83 -14.38
CA ARG A 626 -5.62 -19.89 -14.81
C ARG A 626 -5.70 -18.56 -14.05
N TRP A 627 -6.92 -18.08 -13.80
CA TRP A 627 -7.16 -16.94 -12.92
C TRP A 627 -6.66 -17.21 -11.50
N ALA A 628 -7.03 -18.35 -10.90
CA ALA A 628 -6.61 -18.71 -9.54
C ALA A 628 -5.08 -18.84 -9.42
N LEU A 629 -4.43 -19.46 -10.42
CA LEU A 629 -2.97 -19.53 -10.52
C LEU A 629 -2.34 -18.13 -10.51
N SER A 630 -2.88 -17.21 -11.30
CA SER A 630 -2.41 -15.82 -11.32
C SER A 630 -2.65 -15.12 -9.98
N ALA A 631 -3.84 -15.29 -9.39
CA ALA A 631 -4.23 -14.65 -8.14
C ALA A 631 -3.35 -15.11 -6.96
N PHE A 632 -3.27 -16.42 -6.70
CA PHE A 632 -2.46 -16.98 -5.61
C PHE A 632 -0.95 -16.87 -5.88
N GLY A 633 -0.52 -16.97 -7.15
CA GLY A 633 0.87 -16.75 -7.56
C GLY A 633 1.31 -15.32 -7.28
N THR A 634 0.50 -14.33 -7.69
CA THR A 634 0.74 -12.90 -7.41
C THR A 634 0.78 -12.65 -5.91
N ALA A 635 -0.22 -13.12 -5.17
CA ALA A 635 -0.30 -12.92 -3.72
C ALA A 635 0.92 -13.50 -2.98
N THR A 636 1.44 -14.62 -3.45
CA THR A 636 2.64 -15.25 -2.90
C THR A 636 3.91 -14.49 -3.29
N ALA A 637 4.11 -14.24 -4.60
CA ALA A 637 5.33 -13.64 -5.12
C ALA A 637 5.53 -12.19 -4.65
N ALA A 638 4.45 -11.42 -4.50
CA ALA A 638 4.47 -10.05 -3.98
C ALA A 638 4.39 -9.99 -2.44
N SER A 639 4.37 -11.14 -1.75
CA SER A 639 4.16 -11.22 -0.30
C SER A 639 2.96 -10.39 0.17
N LEU A 640 1.84 -10.41 -0.56
CA LEU A 640 0.68 -9.57 -0.25
C LEU A 640 0.07 -9.95 1.11
N GLY A 641 -0.41 -8.98 1.87
CA GLY A 641 -1.08 -9.20 3.16
C GLY A 641 -2.19 -8.20 3.43
N ARG A 642 -2.81 -8.31 4.61
CA ARG A 642 -3.91 -7.43 5.05
C ARG A 642 -3.49 -5.96 5.22
N GLY A 643 -2.21 -5.72 5.47
CA GLY A 643 -1.64 -4.37 5.56
C GLY A 643 -1.37 -3.71 4.21
N ASP A 644 -1.48 -4.45 3.10
CA ASP A 644 -1.23 -3.88 1.77
C ASP A 644 -2.45 -3.18 1.18
N THR A 645 -2.18 -2.10 0.45
CA THR A 645 -3.10 -1.49 -0.51
C THR A 645 -2.47 -1.60 -1.89
N MET A 646 -3.13 -2.36 -2.78
CA MET A 646 -2.72 -2.54 -4.17
C MET A 646 -3.39 -1.48 -5.04
N TYR A 647 -2.60 -0.67 -5.75
CA TYR A 647 -3.11 0.38 -6.62
C TYR A 647 -3.24 -0.14 -8.06
N CYS A 648 -4.49 -0.28 -8.48
CA CYS A 648 -4.89 -0.78 -9.79
C CYS A 648 -4.92 0.38 -10.80
N LEU A 649 -3.78 0.63 -11.42
CA LEU A 649 -3.64 1.57 -12.54
C LEU A 649 -3.90 0.89 -13.89
N ALA A 650 -3.69 -0.42 -13.95
CA ALA A 650 -3.87 -1.19 -15.17
C ALA A 650 -5.35 -1.36 -15.53
N PRO A 651 -5.73 -1.24 -16.82
CA PRO A 651 -7.09 -1.49 -17.27
C PRO A 651 -7.58 -2.91 -16.99
N LEU A 652 -8.89 -3.11 -16.76
CA LEU A 652 -9.48 -4.42 -16.49
C LEU A 652 -9.42 -5.38 -17.70
N HIS A 653 -9.42 -4.85 -18.92
CA HIS A 653 -9.23 -5.65 -20.13
C HIS A 653 -7.79 -6.16 -20.31
N HIS A 654 -6.85 -5.70 -19.49
CA HIS A 654 -5.49 -6.21 -19.43
C HIS A 654 -5.31 -7.19 -18.26
N SER A 655 -4.46 -8.20 -18.45
CA SER A 655 -4.18 -9.23 -17.42
C SER A 655 -3.64 -8.63 -16.12
N SER A 656 -2.84 -7.57 -16.19
CA SER A 656 -2.33 -6.86 -15.00
C SER A 656 -3.44 -6.26 -14.14
N GLY A 657 -4.53 -5.76 -14.73
CA GLY A 657 -5.67 -5.22 -13.96
C GLY A 657 -6.48 -6.35 -13.32
N LEU A 658 -7.00 -7.26 -14.15
CA LEU A 658 -7.95 -8.28 -13.69
C LEU A 658 -7.30 -9.45 -12.94
N LEU A 659 -6.22 -10.02 -13.48
CA LEU A 659 -5.63 -11.26 -12.93
C LEU A 659 -4.62 -10.98 -11.82
N VAL A 660 -3.84 -9.89 -11.95
CA VAL A 660 -2.76 -9.55 -11.02
C VAL A 660 -3.25 -8.59 -9.95
N SER A 661 -3.78 -7.43 -10.32
CA SER A 661 -4.25 -6.44 -9.34
C SER A 661 -5.43 -6.97 -8.54
N PHE A 662 -6.53 -7.26 -9.23
CA PHE A 662 -7.73 -7.72 -8.54
C PHE A 662 -7.59 -9.13 -7.98
N GLY A 663 -7.14 -10.10 -8.79
CA GLY A 663 -6.90 -11.46 -8.34
C GLY A 663 -5.89 -11.56 -7.18
N GLY A 664 -4.74 -10.90 -7.31
CA GLY A 664 -3.69 -10.88 -6.30
C GLY A 664 -4.14 -10.24 -5.00
N ALA A 665 -4.82 -9.09 -5.05
CA ALA A 665 -5.34 -8.43 -3.86
C ALA A 665 -6.36 -9.32 -3.11
N LEU A 666 -7.29 -9.95 -3.84
CA LEU A 666 -8.27 -10.88 -3.25
C LEU A 666 -7.59 -12.08 -2.57
N ALA A 667 -6.69 -12.77 -3.27
CA ALA A 667 -5.98 -13.94 -2.74
C ALA A 667 -5.01 -13.58 -1.60
N GLY A 668 -4.41 -12.39 -1.65
CA GLY A 668 -3.53 -11.84 -0.63
C GLY A 668 -4.28 -11.33 0.60
N GLY A 669 -5.57 -11.03 0.44
CA GLY A 669 -6.38 -10.36 1.44
C GLY A 669 -6.04 -8.88 1.60
N ALA A 670 -5.40 -8.26 0.60
CA ALA A 670 -5.09 -6.84 0.54
C ALA A 670 -6.33 -6.02 0.14
N ARG A 671 -6.25 -4.71 0.34
CA ARG A 671 -7.21 -3.74 -0.21
C ARG A 671 -6.80 -3.38 -1.63
N ILE A 672 -7.74 -2.97 -2.46
CA ILE A 672 -7.43 -2.48 -3.81
C ILE A 672 -7.93 -1.04 -3.97
N ALA A 673 -7.01 -0.14 -4.26
CA ALA A 673 -7.30 1.22 -4.69
C ALA A 673 -7.48 1.22 -6.21
N LEU A 674 -8.62 1.72 -6.67
CA LEU A 674 -9.02 1.76 -8.07
C LEU A 674 -8.88 3.19 -8.60
N SER A 675 -8.32 3.35 -9.80
CA SER A 675 -8.27 4.64 -10.49
C SER A 675 -8.91 4.53 -11.87
N ARG A 676 -9.55 5.60 -12.37
CA ARG A 676 -10.08 5.67 -13.74
C ARG A 676 -8.92 5.89 -14.72
N GLY A 677 -8.11 4.85 -14.92
CA GLY A 677 -6.90 4.93 -15.71
C GLY A 677 -5.75 5.64 -14.98
N LEU A 678 -4.73 6.04 -15.74
CA LEU A 678 -3.56 6.70 -15.18
C LEU A 678 -3.75 8.23 -15.16
N ASN A 679 -3.72 8.83 -13.98
CA ASN A 679 -3.63 10.28 -13.83
C ASN A 679 -2.32 10.65 -13.09
N PRO A 680 -1.27 11.06 -13.82
CA PRO A 680 0.02 11.39 -13.21
C PRO A 680 -0.03 12.56 -12.23
N SER A 681 -1.03 13.44 -12.32
CA SER A 681 -1.18 14.59 -11.41
C SER A 681 -1.71 14.21 -10.03
N LEU A 682 -2.49 13.13 -9.95
CA LEU A 682 -3.07 12.63 -8.70
C LEU A 682 -2.24 11.53 -8.05
N PHE A 683 -1.25 10.97 -8.76
CA PHE A 683 -0.50 9.79 -8.31
C PHE A 683 0.09 9.95 -6.90
N SER A 684 0.82 11.05 -6.63
CA SER A 684 1.40 11.29 -5.30
C SER A 684 0.34 11.40 -4.21
N ASP A 685 -0.74 12.14 -4.49
CA ASP A 685 -1.83 12.36 -3.54
C ASP A 685 -2.54 11.05 -3.20
N GLU A 686 -2.89 10.26 -4.21
CA GLU A 686 -3.57 8.98 -4.04
C GLU A 686 -2.68 7.94 -3.37
N VAL A 687 -1.36 7.94 -3.66
CA VAL A 687 -0.41 7.06 -2.97
C VAL A 687 -0.43 7.29 -1.47
N HIS A 688 -0.33 8.54 -1.02
CA HIS A 688 -0.38 8.85 0.41
C HIS A 688 -1.79 8.71 0.99
N ARG A 689 -2.82 9.20 0.30
CA ARG A 689 -4.21 9.19 0.78
C ARG A 689 -4.74 7.78 0.95
N TYR A 690 -4.47 6.88 0.01
CA TYR A 690 -4.94 5.49 0.02
C TYR A 690 -3.96 4.53 0.71
N GLY A 691 -2.78 5.02 1.07
CA GLY A 691 -1.71 4.23 1.68
C GLY A 691 -1.23 3.11 0.77
N VAL A 692 -0.93 3.46 -0.48
CA VAL A 692 -0.54 2.51 -1.52
C VAL A 692 0.82 1.89 -1.22
N THR A 693 0.84 0.58 -0.99
CA THR A 693 2.09 -0.18 -0.76
C THR A 693 2.55 -0.91 -2.01
N VAL A 694 1.63 -1.28 -2.90
CA VAL A 694 1.93 -2.01 -4.13
C VAL A 694 1.31 -1.32 -5.32
N VAL A 695 2.12 -0.90 -6.30
CA VAL A 695 1.65 -0.26 -7.53
C VAL A 695 1.68 -1.25 -8.68
N THR A 696 0.59 -1.34 -9.43
CA THR A 696 0.56 -2.16 -10.64
C THR A 696 0.91 -1.37 -11.88
N TYR A 697 1.61 -2.00 -12.82
CA TYR A 697 1.96 -1.36 -14.09
C TYR A 697 1.82 -2.31 -15.29
N THR A 698 1.83 -1.71 -16.48
CA THR A 698 1.98 -2.42 -17.76
C THR A 698 2.99 -1.68 -18.63
N TRP A 699 3.96 -2.40 -19.19
CA TRP A 699 4.90 -1.85 -20.17
C TRP A 699 5.53 -0.52 -19.72
N SER A 700 5.41 0.53 -20.55
CA SER A 700 5.99 1.85 -20.31
C SER A 700 5.08 2.79 -19.49
N MET A 701 3.99 2.29 -18.89
CA MET A 701 3.01 3.10 -18.14
C MET A 701 3.65 4.01 -17.08
N MET A 702 4.69 3.53 -16.38
CA MET A 702 5.36 4.32 -15.34
C MET A 702 6.14 5.53 -15.88
N ARG A 703 6.36 5.62 -17.20
CA ARG A 703 6.98 6.78 -17.85
C ARG A 703 6.17 8.05 -17.60
N GLU A 704 4.86 7.98 -17.81
CA GLU A 704 3.93 9.10 -17.59
C GLU A 704 3.95 9.62 -16.15
N VAL A 705 4.10 8.72 -15.17
CA VAL A 705 4.25 9.10 -13.75
C VAL A 705 5.59 9.76 -13.50
N LEU A 706 6.68 9.12 -13.95
CA LEU A 706 8.05 9.56 -13.68
C LEU A 706 8.41 10.88 -14.37
N ASP A 707 7.79 11.18 -15.51
CA ASP A 707 8.01 12.41 -16.28
C ASP A 707 7.02 13.53 -15.89
N SER A 708 6.06 13.25 -15.01
CA SER A 708 5.10 14.24 -14.52
C SER A 708 5.77 15.30 -13.63
N PRO A 709 5.57 16.61 -13.88
CA PRO A 709 6.05 17.66 -12.99
C PRO A 709 5.34 17.65 -11.63
N SER A 710 4.15 17.04 -11.55
CA SER A 710 3.36 16.90 -10.33
C SER A 710 3.83 15.74 -9.43
N LEU A 711 4.84 14.97 -9.86
CA LEU A 711 5.39 13.88 -9.04
C LEU A 711 6.20 14.46 -7.87
N HIS A 712 5.48 14.77 -6.79
CA HIS A 712 6.03 15.13 -5.49
C HIS A 712 5.94 13.91 -4.59
N ILE A 713 6.88 12.99 -4.77
CA ILE A 713 7.08 11.90 -3.82
C ILE A 713 8.38 12.20 -3.07
N ASP A 714 8.25 12.35 -1.75
CA ASP A 714 9.39 12.55 -0.87
C ASP A 714 10.23 11.27 -0.79
N ALA A 715 11.42 11.36 -0.20
CA ALA A 715 12.24 10.17 0.12
C ALA A 715 11.51 9.16 1.02
N ILE A 716 10.34 9.52 1.54
CA ILE A 716 9.55 8.68 2.42
C ILE A 716 8.13 8.51 1.87
N HIS A 717 7.87 7.33 1.31
CA HIS A 717 6.59 6.94 0.74
C HIS A 717 6.20 5.50 1.15
N PRO A 718 4.91 5.14 1.13
CA PRO A 718 4.45 3.80 1.53
C PRO A 718 4.74 2.69 0.50
N ILE A 719 5.09 3.05 -0.74
CA ILE A 719 5.31 2.07 -1.81
C ILE A 719 6.52 1.19 -1.48
N ARG A 720 6.30 -0.13 -1.42
CA ARG A 720 7.34 -1.15 -1.28
C ARG A 720 7.58 -1.95 -2.55
N LEU A 721 6.61 -1.99 -3.47
CA LEU A 721 6.67 -2.85 -4.64
C LEU A 721 5.92 -2.28 -5.85
N PHE A 722 6.57 -2.30 -7.00
CA PHE A 722 5.94 -2.20 -8.31
C PHE A 722 5.80 -3.59 -8.91
N ILE A 723 4.62 -3.97 -9.37
CA ILE A 723 4.37 -5.30 -9.96
C ILE A 723 3.68 -5.19 -11.31
N GLY A 724 4.22 -5.91 -12.29
CA GLY A 724 3.73 -5.78 -13.66
C GLY A 724 4.49 -6.65 -14.64
N SER A 725 4.28 -6.34 -15.91
CA SER A 725 4.92 -7.06 -17.01
C SER A 725 5.27 -6.08 -18.12
N GLY A 726 6.46 -6.27 -18.68
CA GLY A 726 6.97 -5.57 -19.85
C GLY A 726 7.72 -4.28 -19.55
N MET A 727 8.15 -4.01 -18.30
CA MET A 727 8.85 -2.75 -18.00
C MET A 727 10.19 -2.68 -18.74
N PRO A 728 10.42 -1.65 -19.59
CA PRO A 728 11.71 -1.35 -20.19
C PRO A 728 12.86 -1.30 -19.15
N PRO A 729 14.04 -1.89 -19.39
CA PRO A 729 15.15 -1.86 -18.43
C PRO A 729 15.58 -0.44 -18.00
N GLY A 730 15.55 0.52 -18.91
CA GLY A 730 15.81 1.93 -18.60
C GLY A 730 14.77 2.52 -17.66
N LEU A 731 13.48 2.23 -17.91
CA LEU A 731 12.37 2.67 -17.06
C LEU A 731 12.37 2.00 -15.68
N TRP A 732 12.77 0.72 -15.62
CA TRP A 732 12.95 -0.02 -14.37
C TRP A 732 13.95 0.68 -13.46
N ARG A 733 15.15 1.00 -13.97
CA ARG A 733 16.18 1.70 -13.17
C ARG A 733 15.65 3.03 -12.64
N ARG A 734 15.03 3.83 -13.50
CA ARG A 734 14.42 5.11 -13.10
C ARG A 734 13.36 4.96 -12.01
N THR A 735 12.58 3.87 -12.06
CA THR A 735 11.56 3.58 -11.06
C THR A 735 12.21 3.27 -9.72
N LEU A 736 13.25 2.43 -9.69
CA LEU A 736 13.99 2.14 -8.46
C LEU A 736 14.68 3.39 -7.90
N ASP A 737 15.34 4.18 -8.74
CA ASP A 737 16.04 5.40 -8.32
C ASP A 737 15.07 6.44 -7.73
N ARG A 738 13.84 6.55 -8.27
CA ARG A 738 12.86 7.55 -7.82
C ARG A 738 12.11 7.13 -6.56
N PHE A 739 11.93 5.82 -6.36
CA PHE A 739 11.07 5.26 -5.32
C PHE A 739 11.83 4.34 -4.34
N GLU A 740 13.11 4.60 -4.07
CA GLU A 740 13.88 3.82 -3.08
C GLU A 740 13.17 3.85 -1.70
N PRO A 741 13.00 2.70 -0.99
CA PRO A 741 13.55 1.36 -1.23
C PRO A 741 12.61 0.39 -1.98
N ALA A 742 11.61 0.90 -2.71
CA ALA A 742 10.69 0.05 -3.46
C ALA A 742 11.42 -0.84 -4.48
N ARG A 743 10.88 -2.04 -4.66
CA ARG A 743 11.40 -3.03 -5.62
C ARG A 743 10.46 -3.16 -6.81
N VAL A 744 10.94 -3.80 -7.88
CA VAL A 744 10.10 -4.18 -9.02
C VAL A 744 10.03 -5.70 -9.10
N LEU A 745 8.82 -6.24 -9.18
CA LEU A 745 8.53 -7.62 -9.51
C LEU A 745 7.96 -7.69 -10.92
N GLU A 746 8.79 -8.19 -11.83
CA GLU A 746 8.42 -8.44 -13.22
C GLU A 746 7.96 -9.89 -13.37
N PHE A 747 6.84 -10.11 -14.06
CA PHE A 747 6.37 -11.44 -14.42
C PHE A 747 6.23 -11.61 -15.94
N TYR A 748 6.36 -12.86 -16.37
CA TYR A 748 6.01 -13.32 -17.70
C TYR A 748 4.92 -14.38 -17.57
N ALA A 749 3.91 -14.31 -18.45
CA ALA A 749 2.77 -15.21 -18.44
C ALA A 749 2.42 -15.60 -19.88
N SER A 750 2.52 -16.89 -20.21
CA SER A 750 2.07 -17.40 -21.51
C SER A 750 0.56 -17.61 -21.54
N THR A 751 -0.01 -17.54 -22.75
CA THR A 751 -1.43 -17.80 -23.02
C THR A 751 -1.70 -19.29 -23.19
N GLU A 752 -0.89 -19.99 -23.99
CA GLU A 752 -1.17 -21.36 -24.41
C GLU A 752 -0.67 -22.44 -23.44
N GLY A 753 0.32 -22.15 -22.57
CA GLY A 753 1.03 -23.19 -21.79
C GLY A 753 0.88 -23.10 -20.26
N ASN A 754 0.08 -22.18 -19.71
CA ASN A 754 0.03 -21.88 -18.27
C ASN A 754 1.40 -21.63 -17.62
N VAL A 755 2.39 -21.18 -18.41
CA VAL A 755 3.73 -20.88 -17.93
C VAL A 755 3.70 -19.51 -17.27
N VAL A 756 4.16 -19.44 -16.02
CA VAL A 756 4.36 -18.19 -15.30
C VAL A 756 5.77 -18.15 -14.74
N LEU A 757 6.54 -17.17 -15.18
CA LEU A 757 7.87 -16.87 -14.66
C LEU A 757 7.79 -15.55 -13.88
N ALA A 758 8.55 -15.44 -12.78
CA ALA A 758 8.63 -14.20 -12.02
C ALA A 758 10.05 -13.92 -11.53
N ASN A 759 10.47 -12.67 -11.67
CA ASN A 759 11.69 -12.13 -11.11
C ASN A 759 11.42 -11.62 -9.69
N VAL A 760 11.33 -12.55 -8.74
CA VAL A 760 10.96 -12.25 -7.33
C VAL A 760 12.05 -11.48 -6.60
N SER A 761 13.34 -11.71 -6.92
CA SER A 761 14.45 -10.94 -6.33
C SER A 761 14.53 -9.53 -6.89
N GLY A 762 14.06 -9.30 -8.12
CA GLY A 762 14.18 -8.01 -8.82
C GLY A 762 15.62 -7.55 -9.03
N SER A 763 16.61 -8.41 -8.76
CA SER A 763 18.04 -8.05 -8.79
C SER A 763 18.59 -7.98 -10.22
N LYS A 764 18.05 -8.82 -11.12
CA LYS A 764 18.44 -8.87 -12.53
C LYS A 764 17.42 -8.13 -13.39
N ILE A 765 17.65 -6.83 -13.60
CA ILE A 765 16.78 -5.99 -14.44
C ILE A 765 16.69 -6.60 -15.84
N GLY A 766 15.46 -6.74 -16.36
CA GLY A 766 15.16 -7.33 -17.66
C GLY A 766 14.89 -8.85 -17.64
N SER A 767 15.37 -9.57 -16.62
CA SER A 767 15.08 -11.00 -16.46
C SER A 767 13.60 -11.25 -16.16
N LYS A 768 13.06 -12.33 -16.71
CA LYS A 768 11.71 -12.84 -16.39
C LYS A 768 11.72 -13.82 -15.21
N GLY A 769 12.89 -14.06 -14.62
CA GLY A 769 13.09 -14.87 -13.42
C GLY A 769 12.80 -16.35 -13.63
N ARG A 770 12.12 -16.99 -12.68
CA ARG A 770 11.95 -18.45 -12.62
C ARG A 770 10.49 -18.86 -12.52
N PRO A 771 10.16 -20.14 -12.83
CA PRO A 771 8.82 -20.66 -12.62
C PRO A 771 8.36 -20.48 -11.17
N LEU A 772 7.15 -19.95 -11.01
CA LEU A 772 6.51 -19.88 -9.68
C LEU A 772 5.96 -21.25 -9.27
N PRO A 773 5.91 -21.57 -7.97
CA PRO A 773 5.24 -22.79 -7.50
C PRO A 773 3.78 -22.85 -7.99
N GLY A 774 3.40 -23.97 -8.61
CA GLY A 774 2.08 -24.17 -9.24
C GLY A 774 2.00 -23.73 -10.71
N SER A 775 3.03 -23.09 -11.26
CA SER A 775 3.21 -22.95 -12.72
C SER A 775 3.38 -24.33 -13.36
N ALA A 776 3.11 -24.42 -14.67
CA ALA A 776 3.50 -25.58 -15.46
C ALA A 776 5.01 -25.87 -15.31
N ASP A 777 5.38 -27.16 -15.33
CA ASP A 777 6.78 -27.56 -15.51
C ASP A 777 7.28 -26.94 -16.82
N VAL A 778 8.42 -26.27 -16.78
CA VAL A 778 8.99 -25.63 -17.97
C VAL A 778 10.24 -26.34 -18.44
N ARG A 779 10.44 -26.37 -19.76
CA ARG A 779 11.71 -26.71 -20.39
C ARG A 779 11.98 -25.78 -21.54
N LEU A 780 13.26 -25.64 -21.87
CA LEU A 780 13.72 -24.77 -22.92
C LEU A 780 14.27 -25.66 -24.04
N ALA A 781 13.51 -25.77 -25.13
CA ALA A 781 13.85 -26.63 -26.25
C ALA A 781 14.81 -25.90 -27.20
N ALA A 782 15.99 -26.46 -27.45
CA ALA A 782 17.01 -25.82 -28.29
C ALA A 782 16.41 -25.43 -29.66
N TYR A 783 16.63 -24.19 -30.08
CA TYR A 783 15.96 -23.61 -31.24
C TYR A 783 16.96 -22.82 -32.09
N ASP A 784 17.03 -23.18 -33.37
CA ASP A 784 17.78 -22.43 -34.38
C ASP A 784 16.87 -21.33 -34.93
N ALA A 785 17.09 -20.09 -34.49
CA ALA A 785 16.31 -18.93 -34.90
C ALA A 785 16.60 -18.48 -36.34
N GLY A 786 17.75 -18.84 -36.92
CA GLY A 786 18.08 -18.50 -38.30
C GLY A 786 17.33 -19.38 -39.30
N VAL A 787 17.14 -20.66 -38.97
CA VAL A 787 16.39 -21.61 -39.80
C VAL A 787 14.92 -21.74 -39.37
N GLY A 788 14.58 -21.33 -38.14
CA GLY A 788 13.23 -21.35 -37.61
C GLY A 788 12.76 -22.72 -37.09
N ARG A 789 13.69 -23.61 -36.70
CA ARG A 789 13.41 -25.01 -36.33
C ARG A 789 13.99 -25.41 -34.97
N LEU A 790 13.39 -26.42 -34.36
CA LEU A 790 13.93 -27.08 -33.17
C LEU A 790 15.18 -27.87 -33.53
N VAL A 791 16.12 -27.97 -32.59
CA VAL A 791 17.36 -28.72 -32.76
C VAL A 791 17.18 -30.10 -32.14
N GLU A 792 17.31 -31.14 -32.96
CA GLU A 792 17.19 -32.54 -32.54
C GLU A 792 18.56 -33.15 -32.17
N ASP A 793 18.56 -34.15 -31.29
CA ASP A 793 19.70 -34.98 -30.97
C ASP A 793 19.83 -36.17 -31.95
N GLU A 794 20.88 -36.99 -31.79
CA GLU A 794 21.14 -38.15 -32.67
C GLU A 794 20.03 -39.22 -32.63
N ARG A 795 19.11 -39.15 -31.65
CA ARG A 795 17.99 -40.08 -31.48
C ARG A 795 16.69 -39.55 -32.10
N GLY A 796 16.71 -38.33 -32.65
CA GLY A 796 15.55 -37.66 -33.23
C GLY A 796 14.63 -37.01 -32.20
N PHE A 797 15.09 -36.80 -30.96
CA PHE A 797 14.36 -36.01 -29.96
C PHE A 797 14.90 -34.59 -29.92
N VAL A 798 14.05 -33.63 -29.59
CA VAL A 798 14.47 -32.24 -29.39
C VAL A 798 15.43 -32.17 -28.21
N ARG A 799 16.57 -31.53 -28.43
CA ARG A 799 17.59 -31.31 -27.41
C ARG A 799 17.16 -30.20 -26.45
N GLU A 800 17.44 -30.35 -25.16
CA GLU A 800 17.29 -29.24 -24.21
C GLU A 800 18.39 -28.20 -24.43
N ALA A 801 18.01 -26.93 -24.40
CA ALA A 801 18.94 -25.82 -24.57
C ALA A 801 19.95 -25.75 -23.41
N GLN A 802 21.21 -25.52 -23.75
CA GLN A 802 22.28 -25.29 -22.80
C GLN A 802 22.18 -23.89 -22.17
N VAL A 803 22.98 -23.63 -21.12
CA VAL A 803 23.07 -22.29 -20.54
C VAL A 803 23.53 -21.30 -21.60
N GLY A 804 22.85 -20.16 -21.69
CA GLY A 804 23.09 -19.11 -22.68
C GLY A 804 22.60 -19.45 -24.10
N GLU A 805 22.14 -20.67 -24.35
CA GLU A 805 21.65 -21.07 -25.67
C GLU A 805 20.20 -20.63 -25.89
N VAL A 806 19.89 -20.25 -27.13
CA VAL A 806 18.54 -19.91 -27.57
C VAL A 806 17.66 -21.16 -27.56
N GLY A 807 16.47 -21.03 -26.99
CA GLY A 807 15.45 -22.06 -27.18
C GLY A 807 14.03 -21.59 -26.98
N LEU A 808 13.12 -22.41 -27.47
CA LEU A 808 11.68 -22.21 -27.37
C LEU A 808 11.21 -22.65 -25.98
N LEU A 809 10.58 -21.74 -25.25
CA LEU A 809 10.04 -22.04 -23.93
C LEU A 809 8.78 -22.90 -24.08
N LEU A 810 8.81 -24.08 -23.47
CA LEU A 810 7.72 -25.06 -23.45
C LEU A 810 7.16 -25.21 -22.03
N GLY A 811 5.85 -25.34 -21.92
CA GLY A 811 5.15 -25.67 -20.68
C GLY A 811 4.52 -27.06 -20.76
N ARG A 812 4.69 -27.87 -19.71
CA ARG A 812 4.01 -29.17 -19.62
C ARG A 812 2.53 -28.92 -19.34
N PRO A 813 1.60 -29.48 -20.13
CA PRO A 813 0.18 -29.31 -19.88
C PRO A 813 -0.21 -29.98 -18.55
N GLY A 814 -0.91 -29.24 -17.69
CA GLY A 814 -1.46 -29.78 -16.45
C GLY A 814 -2.67 -30.70 -16.66
N PRO A 815 -3.19 -31.37 -15.62
CA PRO A 815 -4.33 -32.30 -15.71
C PRO A 815 -5.63 -31.67 -16.24
N ALA A 816 -5.74 -30.34 -16.16
CA ALA A 816 -6.89 -29.56 -16.63
C ALA A 816 -6.81 -29.16 -18.12
N ALA A 817 -5.76 -29.57 -18.84
CA ALA A 817 -5.40 -29.07 -20.18
C ALA A 817 -6.21 -29.66 -21.36
N SER A 818 -7.40 -30.23 -21.14
CA SER A 818 -8.10 -31.02 -22.19
C SER A 818 -8.57 -30.22 -23.41
N ALA A 819 -8.27 -28.92 -23.51
CA ALA A 819 -8.68 -28.03 -24.58
C ALA A 819 -7.53 -27.22 -25.20
N ILE A 820 -6.25 -27.54 -24.91
CA ILE A 820 -5.11 -26.79 -25.44
C ILE A 820 -4.81 -27.22 -26.89
N THR A 821 -4.79 -26.26 -27.81
CA THR A 821 -4.35 -26.44 -29.21
C THR A 821 -2.83 -26.28 -29.33
N GLY A 822 -2.21 -26.87 -30.35
CA GLY A 822 -0.75 -26.71 -30.58
C GLY A 822 0.14 -27.59 -29.69
N VAL A 823 -0.41 -28.64 -29.12
CA VAL A 823 0.33 -29.61 -28.28
C VAL A 823 1.37 -30.38 -29.11
N MET A 824 2.61 -30.39 -28.65
CA MET A 824 3.70 -31.20 -29.15
C MET A 824 3.79 -32.51 -28.35
N ARG A 825 4.10 -33.63 -29.03
CA ARG A 825 4.22 -34.97 -28.41
C ARG A 825 5.55 -35.60 -28.80
N GLY A 826 6.18 -36.34 -27.88
CA GLY A 826 7.46 -36.99 -28.17
C GLY A 826 8.59 -35.98 -28.40
N VAL A 827 8.59 -34.88 -27.65
CA VAL A 827 9.51 -33.77 -27.80
C VAL A 827 10.89 -34.15 -27.27
N PHE A 828 11.03 -34.41 -25.97
CA PHE A 828 12.32 -34.78 -25.36
C PHE A 828 12.48 -36.29 -25.18
N GLU A 829 11.37 -37.01 -25.06
CA GLU A 829 11.35 -38.46 -24.85
C GLU A 829 10.02 -39.07 -25.35
N PRO A 830 9.96 -40.39 -25.63
CA PRO A 830 8.74 -41.04 -26.10
C PRO A 830 7.55 -40.79 -25.17
N GLY A 831 6.45 -40.28 -25.72
CA GLY A 831 5.17 -40.14 -25.02
C GLY A 831 5.04 -38.91 -24.11
N ASP A 832 6.08 -38.07 -24.01
CA ASP A 832 5.94 -36.78 -23.35
C ASP A 832 5.03 -35.82 -24.15
N VAL A 833 4.58 -34.77 -23.49
CA VAL A 833 3.63 -33.81 -24.05
C VAL A 833 4.00 -32.41 -23.56
N TRP A 834 4.08 -31.47 -24.49
CA TRP A 834 4.48 -30.09 -24.22
C TRP A 834 3.67 -29.10 -25.03
N VAL A 835 3.52 -27.88 -24.52
CA VAL A 835 2.86 -26.79 -25.23
C VAL A 835 3.86 -25.66 -25.45
N PRO A 836 4.07 -25.22 -26.70
CA PRO A 836 4.94 -24.10 -26.98
C PRO A 836 4.31 -22.78 -26.52
N THR A 837 5.15 -21.89 -25.98
CA THR A 837 4.72 -20.54 -25.63
C THR A 837 4.91 -19.53 -26.77
N ASP A 838 5.48 -19.96 -27.90
CA ASP A 838 5.91 -19.14 -29.04
C ASP A 838 6.94 -18.04 -28.73
N ASN A 839 7.53 -18.07 -27.53
CA ASN A 839 8.55 -17.14 -27.09
C ASN A 839 9.90 -17.84 -26.93
N LEU A 840 10.94 -17.19 -27.45
CA LEU A 840 12.32 -17.62 -27.39
C LEU A 840 13.01 -17.01 -26.18
N PHE A 841 13.76 -17.84 -25.47
CA PHE A 841 14.45 -17.47 -24.24
C PHE A 841 15.90 -17.95 -24.26
N ARG A 842 16.71 -17.36 -23.39
CA ARG A 842 17.95 -17.95 -22.85
C ARG A 842 17.78 -18.20 -21.37
N ARG A 843 18.46 -19.23 -20.85
CA ARG A 843 18.60 -19.48 -19.42
C ARG A 843 20.03 -19.17 -19.00
N ASP A 844 20.24 -18.36 -17.98
CA ASP A 844 21.57 -18.07 -17.45
C ASP A 844 22.07 -19.12 -16.44
N ASP A 845 23.31 -18.97 -15.96
CA ASP A 845 23.95 -19.89 -15.02
C ASP A 845 23.24 -20.00 -13.67
N ASP A 846 22.53 -18.95 -13.26
CA ASP A 846 21.73 -18.97 -12.02
C ASP A 846 20.37 -19.64 -12.24
N GLY A 847 19.99 -19.93 -13.49
CA GLY A 847 18.72 -20.54 -13.87
C GLY A 847 17.59 -19.55 -14.15
N ASP A 848 17.90 -18.26 -14.31
CA ASP A 848 16.93 -17.23 -14.65
C ASP A 848 16.71 -17.15 -16.17
N TYR A 849 15.45 -16.90 -16.56
CA TYR A 849 15.02 -16.89 -17.95
C TYR A 849 15.01 -15.45 -18.50
N TRP A 850 15.60 -15.26 -19.67
CA TRP A 850 15.71 -13.99 -20.38
C TRP A 850 14.96 -14.07 -21.71
N LEU A 851 13.91 -13.24 -21.87
CA LEU A 851 13.12 -13.21 -23.09
C LEU A 851 13.95 -12.58 -24.22
N LEU A 852 14.07 -13.28 -25.35
CA LEU A 852 14.75 -12.76 -26.53
C LEU A 852 13.77 -12.15 -27.53
N ASP A 853 12.73 -12.91 -27.89
CA ASP A 853 11.68 -12.46 -28.81
C ASP A 853 10.53 -13.47 -28.88
N SER A 854 9.46 -13.14 -29.61
CA SER A 854 8.55 -14.16 -30.15
C SER A 854 9.09 -14.72 -31.46
N ARG A 855 8.83 -16.01 -31.74
CA ARG A 855 9.19 -16.67 -33.02
C ARG A 855 8.75 -15.87 -34.25
N GLY A 856 7.60 -15.21 -34.17
CA GLY A 856 7.02 -14.45 -35.29
C GLY A 856 7.61 -13.06 -35.52
N THR A 857 8.45 -12.57 -34.59
CA THR A 857 9.01 -11.20 -34.63
C THR A 857 10.52 -11.16 -34.82
N VAL A 858 11.20 -12.32 -34.77
CA VAL A 858 12.62 -12.44 -35.13
C VAL A 858 12.83 -11.96 -36.56
N ILE A 859 13.82 -11.09 -36.77
CA ILE A 859 14.14 -10.54 -38.08
C ILE A 859 15.23 -11.40 -38.72
N PRO A 860 14.96 -12.08 -39.85
CA PRO A 860 16.00 -12.79 -40.58
C PRO A 860 16.85 -11.76 -41.34
N THR A 861 18.11 -11.60 -40.95
CA THR A 861 19.07 -10.77 -41.70
C THR A 861 20.11 -11.65 -42.40
N PHE A 862 20.92 -11.06 -43.27
CA PHE A 862 21.96 -11.81 -43.99
C PHE A 862 23.07 -12.36 -43.08
N HIS A 863 23.39 -11.67 -41.98
CA HIS A 863 24.42 -12.09 -41.03
C HIS A 863 23.88 -12.93 -39.87
N GLY A 864 22.57 -12.96 -39.64
CA GLY A 864 21.94 -13.82 -38.63
C GLY A 864 20.55 -13.37 -38.18
N PRO A 865 19.94 -14.09 -37.23
CA PRO A 865 18.66 -13.69 -36.65
C PRO A 865 18.86 -12.51 -35.68
N VAL A 866 18.08 -11.44 -35.87
CA VAL A 866 18.07 -10.30 -34.94
C VAL A 866 16.81 -10.35 -34.08
N PHE A 867 17.03 -10.37 -32.76
CA PHE A 867 15.96 -10.42 -31.74
C PHE A 867 15.53 -9.01 -31.33
N THR A 868 14.29 -8.63 -31.65
CA THR A 868 13.81 -7.26 -31.50
C THR A 868 13.79 -6.78 -30.05
N GLN A 869 13.37 -7.64 -29.11
CA GLN A 869 13.33 -7.28 -27.68
C GLN A 869 14.76 -7.12 -27.12
N SER A 870 15.69 -8.02 -27.46
CA SER A 870 17.08 -7.89 -27.02
C SER A 870 17.75 -6.61 -27.51
N VAL A 871 17.46 -6.20 -28.76
CA VAL A 871 17.94 -4.93 -29.31
C VAL A 871 17.37 -3.73 -28.55
N ALA A 872 16.07 -3.74 -28.25
CA ALA A 872 15.44 -2.67 -27.48
C ALA A 872 16.03 -2.58 -26.05
N ASP A 873 16.13 -3.71 -25.34
CA ASP A 873 16.65 -3.79 -23.97
C ASP A 873 18.07 -3.21 -23.85
N VAL A 874 18.93 -3.47 -24.84
CA VAL A 874 20.30 -2.96 -24.90
C VAL A 874 20.34 -1.46 -25.12
N LEU A 875 19.54 -0.94 -26.05
CA LEU A 875 19.46 0.50 -26.30
C LEU A 875 18.91 1.26 -25.09
N GLU A 876 17.90 0.73 -24.43
CA GLU A 876 17.27 1.32 -23.24
C GLU A 876 18.17 1.23 -21.99
N ALA A 877 19.24 0.44 -22.03
CA ALA A 877 20.28 0.49 -21.01
C ALA A 877 21.15 1.76 -21.09
N ILE A 878 21.13 2.47 -22.21
CA ILE A 878 21.83 3.75 -22.36
C ILE A 878 21.02 4.84 -21.62
N PRO A 879 21.57 5.54 -20.60
CA PRO A 879 20.78 6.43 -19.73
C PRO A 879 20.00 7.57 -20.41
N ARG A 880 20.40 7.95 -21.63
CA ARG A 880 19.77 9.02 -22.41
C ARG A 880 18.66 8.53 -23.35
N VAL A 881 18.57 7.22 -23.59
CA VAL A 881 17.48 6.62 -24.36
C VAL A 881 16.26 6.54 -23.45
N ASP A 882 15.11 6.91 -24.00
CA ASP A 882 13.83 6.86 -23.30
C ASP A 882 13.12 5.52 -23.57
N LEU A 883 12.79 5.28 -24.85
CA LEU A 883 12.23 4.02 -25.33
C LEU A 883 13.00 3.57 -26.58
N ALA A 884 13.00 2.27 -26.86
CA ALA A 884 13.50 1.71 -28.09
C ALA A 884 12.56 0.65 -28.67
N VAL A 885 12.55 0.54 -30.00
CA VAL A 885 11.88 -0.54 -30.74
C VAL A 885 12.76 -1.00 -31.89
N ALA A 886 12.66 -2.27 -32.26
CA ALA A 886 13.33 -2.81 -33.43
C ALA A 886 12.31 -3.44 -34.40
N TYR A 887 12.60 -3.36 -35.69
CA TYR A 887 11.72 -3.84 -36.75
C TYR A 887 12.51 -4.20 -38.01
N GLY A 888 11.99 -5.17 -38.76
CA GLY A 888 12.54 -5.58 -40.04
C GLY A 888 11.96 -4.77 -41.21
N ILE A 889 12.80 -4.42 -42.17
CA ILE A 889 12.39 -3.87 -43.48
C ILE A 889 13.19 -4.51 -44.61
N SER A 890 12.62 -4.54 -45.81
CA SER A 890 13.32 -5.02 -47.01
C SER A 890 13.89 -3.85 -47.82
N VAL A 891 15.19 -3.86 -48.08
CA VAL A 891 15.90 -2.80 -48.83
C VAL A 891 16.85 -3.45 -49.84
N GLY A 892 16.70 -3.10 -51.12
CA GLY A 892 17.59 -3.62 -52.17
C GLY A 892 17.54 -5.15 -52.32
N GLY A 893 16.40 -5.77 -51.98
CA GLY A 893 16.21 -7.23 -52.02
C GLY A 893 16.79 -7.99 -50.84
N ARG A 894 17.16 -7.31 -49.75
CA ARG A 894 17.64 -7.92 -48.50
C ARG A 894 16.82 -7.41 -47.32
N ASP A 895 16.55 -8.30 -46.37
CA ASP A 895 15.92 -7.93 -45.12
C ASP A 895 16.99 -7.44 -44.12
N ILE A 896 16.72 -6.29 -43.52
CA ILE A 896 17.61 -5.64 -42.55
C ILE A 896 16.85 -5.34 -41.26
N ALA A 897 17.57 -5.35 -40.16
CA ALA A 897 17.06 -4.96 -38.85
C ALA A 897 17.34 -3.49 -38.55
N VAL A 898 16.30 -2.74 -38.20
CA VAL A 898 16.38 -1.32 -37.85
C VAL A 898 15.91 -1.12 -36.42
N ALA A 899 16.65 -0.36 -35.63
CA ALA A 899 16.30 0.02 -34.27
C ALA A 899 16.06 1.54 -34.16
N GLY A 900 14.86 1.93 -33.74
CA GLY A 900 14.48 3.30 -33.42
C GLY A 900 14.53 3.55 -31.92
N CYS A 901 15.11 4.68 -31.50
CA CYS A 901 15.09 5.10 -30.10
C CYS A 901 14.66 6.56 -29.93
N SER A 902 13.82 6.83 -28.92
CA SER A 902 13.52 8.19 -28.44
C SER A 902 14.48 8.58 -27.32
N LEU A 903 14.57 9.88 -27.00
CA LEU A 903 15.57 10.41 -26.06
C LEU A 903 14.95 11.11 -24.85
N ARG A 904 15.62 10.97 -23.71
CA ARG A 904 15.40 11.77 -22.50
C ARG A 904 16.20 13.08 -22.62
N GLY A 905 15.63 14.04 -23.35
CA GLY A 905 16.23 15.34 -23.65
C GLY A 905 16.97 15.38 -24.99
N ASN A 906 17.73 16.45 -25.23
CA ASN A 906 18.19 16.79 -26.59
C ASN A 906 19.52 16.15 -27.02
N ARG A 907 20.23 15.45 -26.12
CA ARG A 907 21.55 14.86 -26.41
C ARG A 907 21.42 13.40 -26.84
N ALA A 908 21.67 13.15 -28.12
CA ALA A 908 21.71 11.81 -28.69
C ALA A 908 22.94 11.00 -28.22
N PRO A 909 22.84 9.66 -28.17
CA PRO A 909 24.00 8.80 -27.98
C PRO A 909 24.99 8.96 -29.14
N THR A 910 26.27 8.73 -28.85
CA THR A 910 27.34 8.69 -29.83
C THR A 910 27.45 7.29 -30.44
N ALA A 911 28.10 7.19 -31.60
CA ALA A 911 28.34 5.91 -32.25
C ALA A 911 29.18 4.95 -31.37
N ALA A 912 30.09 5.50 -30.56
CA ALA A 912 30.89 4.75 -29.61
C ALA A 912 30.05 4.22 -28.44
N GLU A 913 29.13 5.02 -27.89
CA GLU A 913 28.18 4.56 -26.85
C GLU A 913 27.26 3.45 -27.39
N ILE A 914 26.76 3.58 -28.61
CA ILE A 914 25.94 2.52 -29.25
C ILE A 914 26.78 1.25 -29.46
N THR A 915 28.01 1.38 -29.96
CA THR A 915 28.92 0.24 -30.14
C THR A 915 29.17 -0.47 -28.82
N ALA A 916 29.56 0.26 -27.77
CA ALA A 916 29.82 -0.28 -26.45
C ALA A 916 28.58 -0.98 -25.85
N ALA A 917 27.37 -0.45 -26.08
CA ALA A 917 26.15 -1.08 -25.61
C ALA A 917 25.92 -2.46 -26.25
N PHE A 918 26.25 -2.63 -27.54
CA PHE A 918 26.09 -3.89 -28.28
C PHE A 918 27.26 -4.85 -28.16
N ASP A 919 28.34 -4.53 -27.44
CA ASP A 919 29.49 -5.43 -27.27
C ASP A 919 29.13 -6.75 -26.58
N SER A 920 28.11 -6.73 -25.72
CA SER A 920 27.56 -7.92 -25.05
C SER A 920 26.63 -8.76 -25.93
N VAL A 921 26.30 -8.29 -27.14
CA VAL A 921 25.41 -8.96 -28.10
C VAL A 921 26.25 -9.62 -29.21
N PRO A 922 25.98 -10.89 -29.56
CA PRO A 922 26.62 -11.56 -30.70
C PRO A 922 26.53 -10.73 -31.99
N ALA A 923 27.58 -10.73 -32.81
CA ALA A 923 27.69 -9.84 -33.97
C ALA A 923 26.57 -10.06 -35.01
N ASP A 924 26.09 -11.30 -35.12
CA ASP A 924 25.01 -11.78 -35.96
C ASP A 924 23.60 -11.42 -35.44
N GLU A 925 23.49 -10.97 -34.19
CA GLU A 925 22.23 -10.55 -33.54
C GLU A 925 22.08 -9.02 -33.47
N ARG A 926 23.07 -8.26 -33.95
CA ARG A 926 23.06 -6.79 -33.90
C ARG A 926 22.22 -6.18 -35.03
N PRO A 927 21.48 -5.09 -34.78
CA PRO A 927 20.71 -4.42 -35.82
C PRO A 927 21.64 -3.74 -36.84
N ASP A 928 21.23 -3.76 -38.11
CA ASP A 928 21.96 -3.10 -39.20
C ASP A 928 21.99 -1.58 -39.05
N LEU A 929 20.91 -1.01 -38.51
CA LEU A 929 20.72 0.43 -38.33
C LEU A 929 20.19 0.78 -36.95
N VAL A 930 20.68 1.89 -36.41
CA VAL A 930 20.14 2.56 -35.22
C VAL A 930 19.86 4.01 -35.58
N HIS A 931 18.69 4.54 -35.23
CA HIS A 931 18.37 5.95 -35.45
C HIS A 931 17.54 6.56 -34.33
N VAL A 932 17.73 7.87 -34.11
CA VAL A 932 16.90 8.63 -33.17
C VAL A 932 15.60 9.05 -33.85
N VAL A 933 14.48 8.80 -33.17
CA VAL A 933 13.13 9.26 -33.55
C VAL A 933 12.61 10.29 -32.54
N PRO A 934 11.68 11.19 -32.92
CA PRO A 934 11.11 12.17 -32.00
C PRO A 934 10.37 11.51 -30.83
N ASP A 935 9.58 10.47 -31.12
CA ASP A 935 8.80 9.72 -30.14
C ASP A 935 8.48 8.31 -30.68
N ILE A 936 8.16 7.38 -29.77
CA ILE A 936 7.73 6.02 -30.10
C ILE A 936 6.27 5.86 -29.65
N PRO A 937 5.31 5.63 -30.57
CA PRO A 937 3.91 5.47 -30.23
C PRO A 937 3.68 4.32 -29.24
N LEU A 938 2.78 4.55 -28.28
CA LEU A 938 2.33 3.55 -27.33
C LEU A 938 0.93 3.05 -27.70
N GLY A 939 0.70 1.75 -27.57
CA GLY A 939 -0.65 1.18 -27.67
C GLY A 939 -1.49 1.44 -26.41
N PRO A 940 -2.78 1.03 -26.39
CA PRO A 940 -3.68 1.23 -25.25
C PRO A 940 -3.20 0.62 -23.92
N SER A 941 -2.34 -0.39 -23.98
CA SER A 941 -1.70 -1.01 -22.80
C SER A 941 -0.30 -0.45 -22.50
N TYR A 942 0.04 0.73 -23.03
CA TYR A 942 1.36 1.38 -22.91
C TYR A 942 2.52 0.59 -23.52
N ARG A 943 2.24 -0.35 -24.44
CA ARG A 943 3.27 -1.11 -25.16
C ARG A 943 3.86 -0.27 -26.29
N PRO A 944 5.19 -0.09 -26.38
CA PRO A 944 5.81 0.56 -27.53
C PRO A 944 5.51 -0.18 -28.84
N SER A 945 5.15 0.55 -29.89
CA SER A 945 4.89 0.00 -31.23
C SER A 945 5.92 0.46 -32.26
N ALA A 946 6.39 -0.49 -33.06
CA ALA A 946 7.29 -0.24 -34.19
C ALA A 946 6.54 -0.03 -35.52
N ASP A 947 5.23 -0.24 -35.58
CA ASP A 947 4.49 -0.35 -36.85
C ASP A 947 4.57 0.92 -37.70
N ARG A 948 4.42 2.08 -37.06
CA ARG A 948 4.52 3.38 -37.73
C ARG A 948 5.93 3.65 -38.26
N LEU A 949 6.97 3.19 -37.55
CA LEU A 949 8.36 3.36 -37.99
C LEU A 949 8.67 2.39 -39.13
N ARG A 950 8.22 1.14 -39.03
CA ARG A 950 8.33 0.13 -40.10
C ARG A 950 7.68 0.61 -41.40
N ALA A 951 6.49 1.22 -41.32
CA ALA A 951 5.78 1.76 -42.48
C ALA A 951 6.52 2.92 -43.19
N GLN A 952 7.43 3.62 -42.50
CA GLN A 952 8.26 4.67 -43.11
C GLN A 952 9.41 4.11 -43.97
N GLY A 953 9.73 2.83 -43.82
CA GLY A 953 10.82 2.18 -44.55
C GLY A 953 12.21 2.61 -44.08
N LEU A 954 13.16 2.72 -45.01
CA LEU A 954 14.57 3.01 -44.69
C LEU A 954 14.74 4.39 -44.03
N PRO A 955 15.37 4.46 -42.83
CA PRO A 955 15.66 5.71 -42.16
C PRO A 955 16.42 6.75 -43.01
N VAL A 956 16.05 8.03 -42.84
CA VAL A 956 16.76 9.14 -43.48
C VAL A 956 18.17 9.28 -42.89
N PRO A 957 19.23 9.41 -43.71
CA PRO A 957 20.59 9.64 -43.21
C PRO A 957 20.73 11.00 -42.52
N THR A 958 21.02 11.01 -41.22
CA THR A 958 21.25 12.23 -40.43
C THR A 958 22.54 12.16 -39.60
N VAL A 959 22.76 13.12 -38.70
CA VAL A 959 23.82 13.02 -37.66
C VAL A 959 23.44 12.04 -36.54
N ARG A 960 22.16 11.64 -36.46
CA ARG A 960 21.59 10.75 -35.44
C ARG A 960 21.13 9.41 -36.01
N THR A 961 21.82 8.96 -37.06
CA THR A 961 21.54 7.71 -37.76
C THR A 961 22.86 6.99 -37.94
N TRP A 962 22.95 5.74 -37.50
CA TRP A 962 24.16 4.94 -37.50
C TRP A 962 23.89 3.57 -38.12
N TYR A 963 24.90 3.01 -38.77
CA TYR A 963 24.86 1.68 -39.35
C TYR A 963 25.99 0.83 -38.79
N LEU A 964 25.75 -0.47 -38.68
CA LEU A 964 26.78 -1.43 -38.29
C LEU A 964 27.76 -1.63 -39.46
N ASN A 965 29.03 -1.34 -39.23
CA ASN A 965 30.07 -1.62 -40.22
C ASN A 965 30.55 -3.07 -40.04
N PRO A 966 30.34 -3.97 -41.02
CA PRO A 966 30.62 -5.39 -40.86
C PRO A 966 32.12 -5.70 -40.73
N ASP A 967 32.99 -4.88 -41.34
CA ASP A 967 34.44 -5.10 -41.30
C ASP A 967 35.05 -4.82 -39.92
N THR A 968 34.43 -3.89 -39.17
CA THR A 968 34.96 -3.43 -37.88
C THR A 968 34.09 -3.85 -36.69
N GLY A 969 32.86 -4.32 -36.92
CA GLY A 969 31.88 -4.60 -35.87
C GLY A 969 31.40 -3.36 -35.09
N THR A 970 31.71 -2.16 -35.58
CA THR A 970 31.40 -0.89 -34.90
C THR A 970 30.31 -0.10 -35.63
N TYR A 971 29.53 0.68 -34.88
CA TYR A 971 28.56 1.59 -35.48
C TYR A 971 29.24 2.85 -36.02
N LYS A 972 28.87 3.24 -37.24
CA LYS A 972 29.37 4.45 -37.92
C LYS A 972 28.20 5.30 -38.40
N ARG A 973 28.43 6.60 -38.62
CA ARG A 973 27.37 7.49 -39.12
C ARG A 973 26.86 7.02 -40.47
N PHE A 974 25.55 6.90 -40.60
CA PHE A 974 24.87 6.57 -41.85
C PHE A 974 24.78 7.81 -42.74
N THR A 975 25.48 7.78 -43.88
CA THR A 975 25.55 8.92 -44.82
C THR A 975 24.67 8.67 -46.04
N LYS A 976 24.38 9.73 -46.81
CA LYS A 976 23.61 9.62 -48.07
C LYS A 976 24.27 8.66 -49.07
N ALA A 977 25.60 8.59 -49.11
CA ALA A 977 26.34 7.68 -49.98
C ALA A 977 26.09 6.21 -49.60
N VAL A 978 26.19 5.89 -48.30
CA VAL A 978 25.92 4.54 -47.79
C VAL A 978 24.47 4.14 -48.06
N ALA A 979 23.51 5.03 -47.78
CA ALA A 979 22.09 4.76 -48.04
C ALA A 979 21.77 4.51 -49.51
N THR A 980 22.45 5.22 -50.43
CA THR A 980 22.30 5.00 -51.87
C THR A 980 22.85 3.63 -52.28
N ALA A 981 24.00 3.23 -51.74
CA ALA A 981 24.58 1.91 -51.98
C ALA A 981 23.70 0.76 -51.44
N TRP A 982 23.03 0.96 -50.31
CA TRP A 982 22.06 -0.01 -49.76
C TRP A 982 20.84 -0.16 -50.68
N LYS A 983 20.27 0.96 -51.13
CA LYS A 983 19.14 0.94 -52.08
C LYS A 983 19.49 0.30 -53.43
N ALA A 984 20.73 0.47 -53.88
CA ALA A 984 21.23 -0.14 -55.12
C ALA A 984 21.62 -1.62 -54.97
N GLY A 985 21.59 -2.19 -53.75
CA GLY A 985 22.03 -3.56 -53.48
C GLY A 985 23.55 -3.77 -53.58
N THR A 986 24.33 -2.68 -53.64
CA THR A 986 25.80 -2.72 -53.87
C THR A 986 26.62 -2.61 -52.59
N ALA A 987 25.98 -2.37 -51.44
CA ALA A 987 26.66 -2.32 -50.15
C ALA A 987 26.73 -3.72 -49.50
N GLY A 988 27.93 -4.16 -49.12
CA GLY A 988 28.13 -5.39 -48.37
C GLY A 988 28.25 -6.67 -49.22
N SER A 989 28.86 -6.62 -50.40
CA SER A 989 29.64 -7.80 -50.82
C SER A 989 30.93 -7.77 -50.00
N PRO A 990 31.21 -8.78 -49.16
CA PRO A 990 32.56 -8.97 -48.68
C PRO A 990 33.45 -9.06 -49.93
N ALA A 991 34.59 -8.39 -49.91
CA ALA A 991 35.63 -8.62 -50.91
C ALA A 991 36.16 -10.05 -50.73
N GLY A 992 35.44 -11.06 -51.23
CA GLY A 992 35.81 -12.46 -51.04
C GLY A 992 34.68 -13.49 -51.12
N ALA A 993 33.72 -13.36 -52.03
CA ALA A 993 32.87 -14.49 -52.44
C ALA A 993 32.48 -14.32 -53.92
N ARG A 994 33.36 -14.81 -54.79
CA ARG A 994 33.04 -15.28 -56.14
C ARG A 994 33.18 -16.78 -56.16
#